data_AF-A0AAN8ZSX5-F1
#
_entry.id   AF-A0AAN8ZSX5-F1
#
_cell.length_a   1.000
_cell.length_b   1.000
_cell.length_c   1.000
_cell.angle_alpha   90.00
_cell.angle_beta   90.00
_cell.angle_gamma   90.00
#
_symmetry.space_group_name_H-M   'P 1'
#
loop_
_entity.id
_entity.type
_entity.pdbx_description
1 polymer ?
#
loop_
_entity_poly.entity_id
_entity_poly.type
_entity_poly.pdbx_seq_one_letter_code
_entity_poly.pdbx_strand_id
1 'polypeptide(L)'
;MDATVAVTEPVVPKRNMLQAVKEIIPQSVCNSVMDFLQQEKYYIVAVVAAVGAVKITSYIKKQKKRKEWNSVGKDVVVVHTFERTKVVPNLSPFALKLETYLRMADIKYELDFTEPMGPKGKSPWITLNGESIADSQLIVEALGKKFNKNFSSHLTSEQLGIAQAMRIMTEEHLFWCYEIWMCITDKFASLIKIFPMSFSFQLLFPLFRGYYERKIKKTVYIVGIGRHTDQEVYSMACKDLDSLSAWLGCKEYFTGDKPTEVDCAIFGFLAQLVWVIPHSPIGQKIKDDCKNLEDFCNRMKTTFWPDWNEQLHIDRHLEEYFHYRTMLQMMKEVLPDSFHNTITEFIQEKKYYILATVAAVGVVKIGTFIQQQSRRRKWNAVGKDVVVVHTFPRAKCIPNLSPFALKLETYLRMADIKYELDTMEPMGPKGKSPWITVNGESIADSQLIIEALGRKFNKNFSSHLTLEQIGIAQAMRVMTEEHLFWCYEVWMCLTDQFRSFTRAIPMPITSQLLFPFFKTYFTRRIKKTLHAVGIGRHSEQEIFSMACKDLNSLSAWLGNKKYFTGDMPTEVDCAIFGVLAQLVFFIPHSPVGQKIEDDCKNLEVFCNRMVEKFWPDWDQQLHHDEKPVLQTLRDLFPEPVLHKAEKMLQGNIMYYVGAFGIAVGTIIAWVCTTNKIRRQKWNAVGRDVVVLHTVKRARSTPAVSPFALKLETYLRMADIPYEVDMTKPWGPKGKCPWITVNGEDIADSQLTIEALTKKFNKYMDSHLTLEEKSIARAMRVMMEEHFFCCLQVWMFLDDGFVSFRRAFNFPFGPSLLFSILLPFFKYKINRAMHAVGMRRHTSEEVEEMGRKDIMALSLWLGDKNYFMGAQPSEVDCAIFGFLAQLLWHFPHSPYGKFLHTECINLIAYCNRMRDKFWPDWKQNLDPPQTDTSFKLK
;
A
#
# COMPACT_ATOMS: atom_id res chain seq x y z
N MET A 1 -73.04 -44.56 -40.86
CA MET A 1 -74.07 -44.36 -39.82
C MET A 1 -73.35 -43.70 -38.68
N ASP A 2 -73.47 -42.37 -38.65
CA ASP A 2 -72.46 -41.46 -38.13
C ASP A 2 -72.54 -41.29 -36.61
N ALA A 3 -71.38 -41.41 -35.97
CA ALA A 3 -71.16 -41.07 -34.57
C ALA A 3 -70.35 -39.78 -34.51
N THR A 4 -70.97 -38.69 -34.06
CA THR A 4 -70.35 -37.37 -33.92
C THR A 4 -69.78 -37.14 -32.53
N VAL A 5 -68.60 -36.52 -32.54
CA VAL A 5 -67.72 -36.12 -31.45
C VAL A 5 -68.29 -34.95 -30.62
N ALA A 6 -68.06 -34.95 -29.30
CA ALA A 6 -67.98 -33.72 -28.48
C ALA A 6 -67.04 -33.89 -27.28
N VAL A 7 -66.24 -32.86 -27.05
CA VAL A 7 -65.09 -32.71 -26.13
C VAL A 7 -65.52 -32.44 -24.68
N THR A 8 -64.79 -32.96 -23.68
CA THR A 8 -64.45 -32.26 -22.42
C THR A 8 -63.41 -33.05 -21.59
N GLU A 9 -62.33 -32.37 -21.18
CA GLU A 9 -61.29 -32.85 -20.25
C GLU A 9 -61.77 -32.85 -18.78
N PRO A 10 -61.24 -33.72 -17.89
CA PRO A 10 -61.23 -33.47 -16.46
C PRO A 10 -59.83 -33.04 -15.97
N VAL A 11 -59.79 -31.83 -15.43
CA VAL A 11 -58.68 -31.16 -14.75
C VAL A 11 -58.33 -31.86 -13.43
N VAL A 12 -57.06 -32.22 -13.23
CA VAL A 12 -56.51 -32.63 -11.92
C VAL A 12 -56.03 -31.38 -11.16
N PRO A 13 -56.50 -31.09 -9.92
CA PRO A 13 -56.12 -29.87 -9.21
C PRO A 13 -54.70 -29.94 -8.61
N LYS A 14 -53.95 -28.85 -8.80
CA LYS A 14 -52.67 -28.54 -8.13
C LYS A 14 -52.84 -28.54 -6.60
N ARG A 15 -52.12 -29.43 -5.90
CA ARG A 15 -51.87 -29.31 -4.46
C ARG A 15 -51.11 -28.01 -4.19
N ASN A 16 -51.72 -27.10 -3.41
CA ASN A 16 -51.12 -25.84 -2.99
C ASN A 16 -49.96 -26.08 -2.01
N MET A 17 -48.75 -25.62 -2.37
CA MET A 17 -47.56 -25.57 -1.50
C MET A 17 -47.82 -24.87 -0.14
N LEU A 18 -48.83 -24.00 -0.06
CA LEU A 18 -49.23 -23.31 1.16
C LEU A 18 -49.74 -24.24 2.26
N GLN A 19 -50.27 -25.41 1.92
CA GLN A 19 -50.83 -26.35 2.89
C GLN A 19 -49.74 -27.22 3.54
N ALA A 20 -48.68 -27.56 2.80
CA ALA A 20 -47.50 -28.25 3.32
C ALA A 20 -46.64 -27.36 4.25
N VAL A 21 -46.68 -26.04 4.09
CA VAL A 21 -45.95 -25.08 4.94
C VAL A 21 -46.64 -24.88 6.30
N LYS A 22 -47.96 -25.08 6.39
CA LYS A 22 -48.72 -24.92 7.65
C LYS A 22 -48.53 -26.06 8.65
N GLU A 23 -48.04 -27.22 8.22
CA GLU A 23 -47.80 -28.38 9.09
C GLU A 23 -46.38 -28.40 9.72
N ILE A 24 -45.45 -27.56 9.24
CA ILE A 24 -44.04 -27.58 9.63
C ILE A 24 -43.68 -26.49 10.66
N ILE A 25 -44.52 -25.46 10.82
CA ILE A 25 -44.21 -24.29 11.66
C ILE A 25 -45.16 -24.21 12.85
N PRO A 26 -44.65 -24.25 14.12
CA PRO A 26 -45.50 -24.13 15.31
C PRO A 26 -46.32 -22.84 15.31
N GLN A 27 -47.60 -22.93 15.74
CA GLN A 27 -48.54 -21.80 15.75
C GLN A 27 -48.01 -20.57 16.51
N SER A 28 -47.14 -20.76 17.50
CA SER A 28 -46.46 -19.70 18.25
C SER A 28 -45.48 -18.87 17.41
N VAL A 29 -44.85 -19.48 16.39
CA VAL A 29 -43.94 -18.80 15.45
C VAL A 29 -44.74 -18.01 14.43
N CYS A 30 -45.86 -18.55 13.94
CA CYS A 30 -46.80 -17.79 13.09
C CYS A 30 -47.34 -16.55 13.81
N ASN A 31 -47.75 -16.69 15.07
CA ASN A 31 -48.25 -15.55 15.86
C ASN A 31 -47.14 -14.51 16.11
N SER A 32 -45.91 -14.94 16.41
CA SER A 32 -44.76 -14.03 16.58
C SER A 32 -44.38 -13.30 15.29
N VAL A 33 -44.53 -13.95 14.13
CA VAL A 33 -44.30 -13.33 12.81
C VAL A 33 -45.41 -12.34 12.46
N MET A 34 -46.66 -12.64 12.81
CA MET A 34 -47.79 -11.72 12.61
C MET A 34 -47.72 -10.49 13.53
N ASP A 35 -47.32 -10.67 14.79
CA ASP A 35 -47.03 -9.56 15.72
C ASP A 35 -45.84 -8.71 15.26
N PHE A 36 -44.82 -9.33 14.66
CA PHE A 36 -43.68 -8.63 14.08
C PHE A 36 -44.04 -7.85 12.80
N LEU A 37 -44.97 -8.37 11.99
CA LEU A 37 -45.50 -7.71 10.79
C LEU A 37 -46.41 -6.52 11.13
N GLN A 38 -47.13 -6.55 12.26
CA GLN A 38 -47.94 -5.42 12.73
C GLN A 38 -47.11 -4.20 13.16
N GLN A 39 -45.79 -4.32 13.41
CA GLN A 39 -44.91 -3.21 13.82
C GLN A 39 -44.36 -2.31 12.68
N GLU A 40 -45.02 -2.26 11.52
CA GLU A 40 -44.60 -1.45 10.34
C GLU A 40 -43.13 -1.64 9.88
N LYS A 41 -42.54 -2.82 10.08
CA LYS A 41 -41.17 -3.16 9.64
C LYS A 41 -41.12 -3.97 8.35
N TYR A 42 -42.07 -3.73 7.44
CA TYR A 42 -42.21 -4.47 6.18
C TYR A 42 -40.94 -4.47 5.31
N TYR A 43 -40.13 -3.41 5.38
CA TYR A 43 -38.85 -3.34 4.66
C TYR A 43 -37.80 -4.33 5.19
N ILE A 44 -37.78 -4.66 6.49
CA ILE A 44 -36.83 -5.61 7.07
C ILE A 44 -37.19 -7.03 6.64
N VAL A 45 -38.48 -7.38 6.66
CA VAL A 45 -38.97 -8.68 6.17
C VAL A 45 -38.71 -8.82 4.68
N ALA A 46 -38.93 -7.76 3.89
CA ALA A 46 -38.62 -7.75 2.46
C ALA A 46 -37.11 -7.90 2.17
N VAL A 47 -36.23 -7.25 2.93
CA VAL A 47 -34.77 -7.38 2.78
C VAL A 47 -34.28 -8.77 3.19
N VAL A 48 -34.78 -9.31 4.31
CA VAL A 48 -34.45 -10.68 4.76
C VAL A 48 -34.97 -11.72 3.76
N ALA A 49 -36.19 -11.56 3.25
CA ALA A 49 -36.76 -12.42 2.22
C ALA A 49 -35.97 -12.33 0.91
N ALA A 50 -35.55 -11.13 0.49
CA ALA A 50 -34.74 -10.93 -0.70
C ALA A 50 -33.34 -11.56 -0.56
N VAL A 51 -32.64 -11.34 0.57
CA VAL A 51 -31.34 -11.96 0.86
C VAL A 51 -31.49 -13.49 0.97
N GLY A 52 -32.55 -13.98 1.61
CA GLY A 52 -32.90 -15.39 1.68
C GLY A 52 -33.13 -16.00 0.30
N ALA A 53 -33.93 -15.34 -0.54
CA ALA A 53 -34.19 -15.75 -1.92
C ALA A 53 -32.91 -15.76 -2.76
N VAL A 54 -32.02 -14.76 -2.61
CA VAL A 54 -30.72 -14.72 -3.30
C VAL A 54 -29.82 -15.87 -2.84
N LYS A 55 -29.73 -16.14 -1.53
CA LYS A 55 -28.94 -17.25 -0.98
C LYS A 55 -29.47 -18.62 -1.43
N ILE A 56 -30.78 -18.83 -1.38
CA ILE A 56 -31.42 -20.07 -1.86
C ILE A 56 -31.19 -20.23 -3.37
N THR A 57 -31.38 -19.17 -4.16
CA THR A 57 -31.14 -19.20 -5.61
C THR A 57 -29.68 -19.50 -5.93
N SER A 58 -28.74 -18.88 -5.20
CA SER A 58 -27.30 -19.14 -5.32
C SER A 58 -26.94 -20.57 -4.95
N TYR A 59 -27.52 -21.10 -3.86
CA TYR A 59 -27.35 -22.48 -3.43
C TYR A 59 -27.88 -23.47 -4.47
N ILE A 60 -29.10 -23.27 -4.99
CA ILE A 60 -29.69 -24.12 -6.04
C ILE A 60 -28.82 -24.09 -7.30
N LYS A 61 -28.35 -22.91 -7.73
CA LYS A 61 -27.42 -22.77 -8.88
C LYS A 61 -26.12 -23.54 -8.64
N LYS A 62 -25.53 -23.43 -7.45
CA LYS A 62 -24.29 -24.14 -7.09
C LYS A 62 -24.49 -25.66 -7.04
N GLN A 63 -25.63 -26.13 -6.54
CA GLN A 63 -25.98 -27.56 -6.54
C GLN A 63 -26.20 -28.10 -7.96
N LYS A 64 -26.85 -27.32 -8.83
CA LYS A 64 -27.00 -27.69 -10.25
C LYS A 64 -25.64 -27.82 -10.92
N LYS A 65 -24.75 -26.82 -10.77
CA LYS A 65 -23.38 -26.89 -11.29
C LYS A 65 -22.59 -28.06 -10.73
N ARG A 66 -22.72 -28.36 -9.43
CA ARG A 66 -22.06 -29.53 -8.83
C ARG A 66 -22.52 -30.84 -9.46
N LYS A 67 -23.80 -30.96 -9.81
CA LYS A 67 -24.30 -32.11 -10.57
C LYS A 67 -23.71 -32.16 -11.98
N GLU A 68 -23.61 -31.02 -12.66
CA GLU A 68 -22.98 -30.90 -13.99
C GLU A 68 -21.50 -31.34 -13.94
N TRP A 69 -20.70 -30.81 -13.01
CA TRP A 69 -19.30 -31.20 -12.83
C TRP A 69 -19.12 -32.67 -12.46
N ASN A 70 -20.05 -33.25 -11.69
CA ASN A 70 -20.00 -34.67 -11.36
C ASN A 70 -20.43 -35.57 -12.53
N SER A 71 -21.04 -35.01 -13.58
CA SER A 71 -21.54 -35.75 -14.74
C SER A 71 -20.55 -35.87 -15.90
N VAL A 72 -19.41 -35.17 -15.85
CA VAL A 72 -18.37 -35.18 -16.91
C VAL A 72 -17.67 -36.53 -17.09
N GLY A 73 -17.91 -37.47 -16.17
CA GLY A 73 -17.36 -38.83 -16.20
C GLY A 73 -16.42 -39.11 -15.03
N LYS A 74 -16.19 -40.41 -14.79
CA LYS A 74 -15.25 -40.86 -13.76
C LYS A 74 -13.82 -40.58 -14.22
N ASP A 75 -12.99 -40.08 -13.30
CA ASP A 75 -11.58 -39.76 -13.52
C ASP A 75 -11.32 -38.71 -14.63
N VAL A 76 -12.32 -37.87 -14.94
CA VAL A 76 -12.17 -36.65 -15.76
C VAL A 76 -12.01 -35.45 -14.83
N VAL A 77 -10.98 -34.64 -15.07
CA VAL A 77 -10.68 -33.45 -14.25
C VAL A 77 -11.47 -32.25 -14.77
N VAL A 78 -12.30 -31.63 -13.94
CA VAL A 78 -12.88 -30.31 -14.29
C VAL A 78 -11.98 -29.23 -13.71
N VAL A 79 -11.35 -28.44 -14.58
CA VAL A 79 -10.47 -27.32 -14.19
C VAL A 79 -11.26 -26.03 -14.21
N HIS A 80 -11.39 -25.42 -13.04
CA HIS A 80 -12.10 -24.16 -12.87
C HIS A 80 -11.10 -22.99 -12.94
N THR A 81 -11.21 -22.17 -13.99
CA THR A 81 -10.23 -21.13 -14.27
C THR A 81 -10.78 -19.92 -15.01
N PHE A 82 -9.95 -18.90 -15.22
CA PHE A 82 -10.32 -17.72 -15.99
C PHE A 82 -10.46 -18.03 -17.48
N GLU A 83 -11.25 -17.22 -18.16
CA GLU A 83 -11.49 -17.36 -19.59
C GLU A 83 -10.23 -17.12 -20.42
N ARG A 84 -10.24 -17.64 -21.66
CA ARG A 84 -9.13 -17.52 -22.59
C ARG A 84 -8.82 -16.05 -22.91
N THR A 85 -7.55 -15.75 -23.20
CA THR A 85 -7.09 -14.40 -23.55
C THR A 85 -6.68 -14.29 -25.01
N LYS A 86 -6.40 -13.08 -25.49
CA LYS A 86 -5.94 -12.84 -26.87
C LYS A 86 -4.52 -13.33 -27.17
N VAL A 87 -3.69 -13.60 -26.16
CA VAL A 87 -2.24 -13.87 -26.36
C VAL A 87 -1.75 -15.15 -25.67
N VAL A 88 -2.35 -15.51 -24.54
CA VAL A 88 -2.06 -16.75 -23.78
C VAL A 88 -3.35 -17.51 -23.45
N PRO A 89 -3.34 -18.85 -23.36
CA PRO A 89 -4.53 -19.62 -22.97
C PRO A 89 -5.06 -19.25 -21.57
N ASN A 90 -4.19 -18.80 -20.67
CA ASN A 90 -4.60 -18.39 -19.32
C ASN A 90 -3.71 -17.27 -18.77
N LEU A 91 -4.35 -16.23 -18.22
CA LEU A 91 -3.66 -15.12 -17.55
C LEU A 91 -3.11 -15.52 -16.16
N SER A 92 -3.72 -16.52 -15.51
CA SER A 92 -3.16 -17.05 -14.27
C SER A 92 -1.99 -17.96 -14.59
N PRO A 93 -0.75 -17.64 -14.19
CA PRO A 93 0.41 -18.51 -14.42
C PRO A 93 0.23 -19.87 -13.74
N PHE A 94 -0.46 -19.92 -12.60
CA PHE A 94 -0.80 -21.15 -11.87
C PHE A 94 -1.77 -22.04 -12.65
N ALA A 95 -2.70 -21.45 -13.41
CA ALA A 95 -3.63 -22.21 -14.24
C ALA A 95 -2.95 -22.72 -15.52
N LEU A 96 -2.10 -21.90 -16.13
CA LEU A 96 -1.29 -22.32 -17.28
C LEU A 96 -0.33 -23.45 -16.91
N LYS A 97 0.31 -23.39 -15.73
CA LYS A 97 1.08 -24.48 -15.13
C LYS A 97 0.26 -25.77 -15.05
N LEU A 98 -0.95 -25.69 -14.46
CA LEU A 98 -1.81 -26.86 -14.26
C LEU A 98 -2.28 -27.48 -15.57
N GLU A 99 -2.76 -26.67 -16.52
CA GLU A 99 -3.18 -27.17 -17.84
C GLU A 99 -2.01 -27.79 -18.61
N THR A 100 -0.81 -27.21 -18.52
CA THR A 100 0.40 -27.78 -19.14
C THR A 100 0.75 -29.13 -18.52
N TYR A 101 0.65 -29.28 -17.20
CA TYR A 101 0.84 -30.58 -16.54
C TYR A 101 -0.20 -31.61 -16.98
N LEU A 102 -1.49 -31.25 -17.07
CA LEU A 102 -2.54 -32.16 -17.54
C LEU A 102 -2.27 -32.66 -18.95
N ARG A 103 -1.83 -31.77 -19.85
CA ARG A 103 -1.45 -32.08 -21.23
C ARG A 103 -0.21 -32.97 -21.30
N MET A 104 0.84 -32.63 -20.54
CA MET A 104 2.05 -33.44 -20.43
C MET A 104 1.75 -34.84 -19.86
N ALA A 105 0.80 -34.95 -18.95
CA ALA A 105 0.37 -36.20 -18.32
C ALA A 105 -0.59 -37.05 -19.15
N ASP A 106 -1.14 -36.49 -20.23
CA ASP A 106 -2.27 -37.05 -20.98
C ASP A 106 -3.48 -37.38 -20.07
N ILE A 107 -3.78 -36.46 -19.15
CA ILE A 107 -4.94 -36.55 -18.25
C ILE A 107 -6.10 -35.79 -18.89
N LYS A 108 -7.22 -36.48 -19.09
CA LYS A 108 -8.45 -35.89 -19.63
C LYS A 108 -9.00 -34.82 -18.70
N TYR A 109 -9.30 -33.66 -19.26
CA TYR A 109 -9.86 -32.55 -18.50
C TYR A 109 -10.88 -31.72 -19.30
N GLU A 110 -11.80 -31.09 -18.57
CA GLU A 110 -12.73 -30.09 -19.08
C GLU A 110 -12.50 -28.74 -18.39
N LEU A 111 -12.86 -27.65 -19.06
CA LEU A 111 -12.69 -26.29 -18.54
C LEU A 111 -14.03 -25.72 -18.07
N ASP A 112 -14.05 -25.18 -16.86
CA ASP A 112 -15.15 -24.37 -16.36
C ASP A 112 -14.68 -22.93 -16.11
N PHE A 113 -15.14 -22.02 -16.96
CA PHE A 113 -14.90 -20.59 -16.81
C PHE A 113 -15.92 -19.89 -15.92
N THR A 114 -16.96 -20.60 -15.49
CA THR A 114 -18.12 -19.99 -14.83
C THR A 114 -17.98 -19.87 -13.32
N GLU A 115 -17.09 -20.64 -12.69
CA GLU A 115 -16.75 -20.56 -11.25
C GLU A 115 -15.22 -20.55 -11.04
N PRO A 116 -14.48 -19.55 -11.55
CA PRO A 116 -13.00 -19.54 -11.54
C PRO A 116 -12.39 -19.52 -10.13
N MET A 117 -13.16 -19.12 -9.11
CA MET A 117 -12.68 -18.92 -7.74
C MET A 117 -13.08 -20.09 -6.86
N GLY A 118 -12.07 -20.82 -6.37
CA GLY A 118 -12.27 -22.06 -5.62
C GLY A 118 -12.53 -21.88 -4.12
N PRO A 119 -12.58 -22.99 -3.36
CA PRO A 119 -12.77 -22.98 -1.90
C PRO A 119 -11.75 -22.11 -1.13
N LYS A 120 -10.52 -21.97 -1.66
CA LYS A 120 -9.46 -21.12 -1.12
C LYS A 120 -9.46 -19.69 -1.69
N GLY A 121 -10.51 -19.29 -2.42
CA GLY A 121 -10.64 -17.96 -3.02
C GLY A 121 -9.52 -17.59 -3.99
N LYS A 122 -8.95 -18.58 -4.70
CA LYS A 122 -7.98 -18.40 -5.79
C LYS A 122 -8.33 -19.34 -6.96
N SER A 123 -7.75 -19.04 -8.12
CA SER A 123 -7.76 -19.86 -9.33
C SER A 123 -6.33 -20.33 -9.63
N PRO A 124 -6.11 -21.55 -10.16
CA PRO A 124 -7.11 -22.56 -10.49
C PRO A 124 -7.55 -23.40 -9.28
N TRP A 125 -8.66 -24.11 -9.44
CA TRP A 125 -9.05 -25.25 -8.61
C TRP A 125 -9.68 -26.34 -9.50
N ILE A 126 -9.79 -27.57 -9.01
CA ILE A 126 -10.38 -28.68 -9.77
C ILE A 126 -11.54 -29.34 -9.04
N THR A 127 -12.44 -29.95 -9.81
CA THR A 127 -13.35 -30.99 -9.35
C THR A 127 -12.92 -32.32 -9.98
N LEU A 128 -12.71 -33.34 -9.16
CA LEU A 128 -12.35 -34.70 -9.60
C LEU A 128 -13.16 -35.71 -8.79
N ASN A 129 -13.93 -36.57 -9.48
CA ASN A 129 -14.79 -37.58 -8.84
C ASN A 129 -15.69 -37.02 -7.72
N GLY A 130 -16.15 -35.78 -7.89
CA GLY A 130 -16.99 -35.09 -6.92
C GLY A 130 -16.26 -34.51 -5.71
N GLU A 131 -14.93 -34.57 -5.65
CA GLU A 131 -14.10 -33.88 -4.67
C GLU A 131 -13.54 -32.57 -5.24
N SER A 132 -13.37 -31.56 -4.39
CA SER A 132 -12.82 -30.26 -4.79
C SER A 132 -11.42 -30.08 -4.24
N ILE A 133 -10.45 -29.88 -5.11
CA ILE A 133 -9.04 -29.70 -4.75
C ILE A 133 -8.60 -28.31 -5.21
N ALA A 134 -7.98 -27.54 -4.33
CA ALA A 134 -7.53 -26.17 -4.59
C ALA A 134 -6.04 -26.03 -4.28
N ASP A 135 -5.40 -25.02 -4.88
CA ASP A 135 -3.95 -24.82 -4.96
C ASP A 135 -3.29 -25.63 -6.08
N SER A 136 -2.65 -24.94 -7.03
CA SER A 136 -2.10 -25.59 -8.23
C SER A 136 -1.03 -26.64 -7.93
N GLN A 137 -0.23 -26.45 -6.87
CA GLN A 137 0.82 -27.41 -6.52
C GLN A 137 0.22 -28.64 -5.83
N LEU A 138 -0.70 -28.45 -4.89
CA LEU A 138 -1.42 -29.57 -4.26
C LEU A 138 -2.26 -30.36 -5.28
N ILE A 139 -2.81 -29.68 -6.28
CA ILE A 139 -3.53 -30.32 -7.39
C ILE A 139 -2.60 -31.19 -8.22
N VAL A 140 -1.44 -30.67 -8.66
CA VAL A 140 -0.46 -31.44 -9.43
C VAL A 140 -0.01 -32.68 -8.67
N GLU A 141 0.28 -32.56 -7.37
CA GLU A 141 0.67 -33.69 -6.51
C GLU A 141 -0.45 -34.73 -6.36
N ALA A 142 -1.69 -34.29 -6.10
CA ALA A 142 -2.83 -35.17 -5.97
C ALA A 142 -3.10 -35.95 -7.27
N LEU A 143 -3.02 -35.27 -8.42
CA LEU A 143 -3.17 -35.88 -9.74
C LEU A 143 -2.01 -36.83 -10.06
N GLY A 144 -0.77 -36.45 -9.76
CA GLY A 144 0.42 -37.29 -9.95
C GLY A 144 0.31 -38.60 -9.17
N LYS A 145 -0.17 -38.54 -7.93
CA LYS A 145 -0.44 -39.74 -7.11
C LYS A 145 -1.61 -40.56 -7.66
N LYS A 146 -2.72 -39.91 -8.02
CA LYS A 146 -3.95 -40.57 -8.47
C LYS A 146 -3.78 -41.30 -9.81
N PHE A 147 -3.08 -40.69 -10.77
CA PHE A 147 -2.89 -41.22 -12.13
C PHE A 147 -1.51 -41.88 -12.33
N ASN A 148 -0.69 -41.95 -11.29
CA ASN A 148 0.69 -42.46 -11.34
C ASN A 148 1.55 -41.72 -12.40
N LYS A 149 1.48 -40.39 -12.38
CA LYS A 149 2.15 -39.47 -13.31
C LYS A 149 3.15 -38.58 -12.57
N ASN A 150 4.17 -39.20 -11.98
CA ASN A 150 5.28 -38.48 -11.34
C ASN A 150 6.48 -38.44 -12.29
N PHE A 151 6.66 -37.30 -12.96
CA PHE A 151 7.72 -37.07 -13.93
C PHE A 151 9.08 -36.85 -13.26
N SER A 152 9.09 -36.35 -12.03
CA SER A 152 10.30 -36.15 -11.24
C SER A 152 10.87 -37.43 -10.59
N SER A 153 10.23 -38.59 -10.77
CA SER A 153 10.63 -39.86 -10.13
C SER A 153 12.02 -40.37 -10.49
N HIS A 154 12.57 -39.95 -11.63
CA HIS A 154 13.91 -40.31 -12.09
C HIS A 154 15.01 -39.36 -11.61
N LEU A 155 14.64 -38.25 -10.95
CA LEU A 155 15.58 -37.25 -10.49
C LEU A 155 16.31 -37.72 -9.23
N THR A 156 17.59 -37.36 -9.14
CA THR A 156 18.38 -37.51 -7.92
C THR A 156 17.83 -36.64 -6.79
N SER A 157 18.18 -36.98 -5.55
CA SER A 157 17.86 -36.16 -4.37
C SER A 157 18.28 -34.69 -4.54
N GLU A 158 19.48 -34.45 -5.06
CA GLU A 158 19.99 -33.10 -5.31
C GLU A 158 19.12 -32.35 -6.34
N GLN A 159 18.79 -33.00 -7.46
CA GLN A 159 17.93 -32.41 -8.49
C GLN A 159 16.53 -32.08 -7.98
N LEU A 160 15.94 -32.94 -7.14
CA LEU A 160 14.66 -32.67 -6.49
C LEU A 160 14.73 -31.43 -5.57
N GLY A 161 15.81 -31.31 -4.79
CA GLY A 161 16.05 -30.16 -3.93
C GLY A 161 16.17 -28.85 -4.73
N ILE A 162 16.95 -28.86 -5.82
CA ILE A 162 17.08 -27.69 -6.71
C ILE A 162 15.75 -27.34 -7.38
N ALA A 163 15.03 -28.33 -7.91
CA ALA A 163 13.78 -28.13 -8.62
C ALA A 163 12.72 -27.49 -7.70
N GLN A 164 12.63 -27.93 -6.43
CA GLN A 164 11.79 -27.29 -5.42
C GLN A 164 12.15 -25.81 -5.24
N ALA A 165 13.44 -25.51 -5.00
CA ALA A 165 13.89 -24.15 -4.74
C ALA A 165 13.63 -23.22 -5.95
N MET A 166 13.87 -23.70 -7.17
CA MET A 166 13.67 -22.94 -8.41
C MET A 166 12.18 -22.69 -8.70
N ARG A 167 11.32 -23.68 -8.42
CA ARG A 167 9.87 -23.50 -8.46
C ARG A 167 9.43 -22.39 -7.52
N ILE A 168 9.85 -22.45 -6.25
CA ILE A 168 9.46 -21.47 -5.24
C ILE A 168 9.97 -20.07 -5.59
N MET A 169 11.22 -19.93 -6.06
CA MET A 169 11.72 -18.63 -6.53
C MET A 169 10.85 -18.04 -7.64
N THR A 170 10.37 -18.88 -8.56
CA THR A 170 9.50 -18.45 -9.65
C THR A 170 8.11 -18.06 -9.16
N GLU A 171 7.50 -18.90 -8.31
CA GLU A 171 6.11 -18.76 -7.84
C GLU A 171 5.92 -17.70 -6.74
N GLU A 172 6.92 -17.54 -5.87
CA GLU A 172 6.83 -16.72 -4.66
C GLU A 172 7.71 -15.46 -4.68
N HIS A 173 8.54 -15.26 -5.71
CA HIS A 173 9.38 -14.05 -5.82
C HIS A 173 9.26 -13.38 -7.21
N LEU A 174 9.56 -14.10 -8.30
CA LEU A 174 9.43 -13.54 -9.66
C LEU A 174 7.97 -13.15 -9.98
N PHE A 175 7.01 -13.94 -9.53
CA PHE A 175 5.57 -13.64 -9.65
C PHE A 175 5.19 -12.27 -9.08
N TRP A 176 5.69 -11.90 -7.90
CA TRP A 176 5.33 -10.61 -7.31
C TRP A 176 6.01 -9.44 -8.00
N CYS A 177 7.18 -9.64 -8.60
CA CYS A 177 7.80 -8.64 -9.48
C CYS A 177 6.91 -8.36 -10.70
N TYR A 178 6.40 -9.43 -11.32
CA TYR A 178 5.44 -9.37 -12.42
C TYR A 178 4.14 -8.66 -12.01
N GLU A 179 3.54 -9.02 -10.88
CA GLU A 179 2.29 -8.41 -10.38
C GLU A 179 2.45 -6.92 -10.05
N ILE A 180 3.57 -6.51 -9.46
CA ILE A 180 3.86 -5.08 -9.24
C ILE A 180 3.89 -4.36 -10.59
N TRP A 181 4.60 -4.89 -11.57
CA TRP A 181 4.69 -4.25 -12.87
C TRP A 181 3.31 -4.14 -13.52
N MET A 182 2.59 -5.26 -13.63
CA MET A 182 1.29 -5.34 -14.31
C MET A 182 0.22 -4.48 -13.62
N CYS A 183 0.09 -4.57 -12.31
CA CYS A 183 -1.04 -3.98 -11.57
C CYS A 183 -0.75 -2.57 -11.03
N ILE A 184 0.52 -2.21 -10.78
CA ILE A 184 0.89 -0.95 -10.13
C ILE A 184 1.64 -0.02 -11.08
N THR A 185 2.70 -0.50 -11.73
CA THR A 185 3.57 0.35 -12.59
C THR A 185 2.89 0.65 -13.93
N ASP A 186 2.48 -0.39 -14.65
CA ASP A 186 1.75 -0.30 -15.92
C ASP A 186 0.26 0.03 -15.73
N LYS A 187 -0.20 -0.05 -14.48
CA LYS A 187 -1.57 0.30 -14.06
C LYS A 187 -2.63 -0.43 -14.90
N PHE A 188 -2.39 -1.72 -15.12
CA PHE A 188 -3.23 -2.64 -15.89
C PHE A 188 -3.31 -2.34 -17.40
N ALA A 189 -2.49 -1.46 -17.97
CA ALA A 189 -2.63 -1.08 -19.38
C ALA A 189 -2.43 -2.28 -20.33
N SER A 190 -1.48 -3.17 -20.04
CA SER A 190 -1.24 -4.41 -20.80
C SER A 190 -2.39 -5.40 -20.64
N LEU A 191 -2.92 -5.54 -19.42
CA LEU A 191 -4.08 -6.39 -19.15
C LEU A 191 -5.30 -5.96 -19.97
N ILE A 192 -5.57 -4.65 -20.04
CA ILE A 192 -6.70 -4.07 -20.78
C ILE A 192 -6.62 -4.37 -22.28
N LYS A 193 -5.42 -4.43 -22.85
CA LYS A 193 -5.25 -4.73 -24.29
C LYS A 193 -5.56 -6.19 -24.62
N ILE A 194 -5.36 -7.07 -23.64
CA ILE A 194 -5.44 -8.52 -23.81
C ILE A 194 -6.83 -9.06 -23.46
N PHE A 195 -7.56 -8.36 -22.58
CA PHE A 195 -8.97 -8.65 -22.29
C PHE A 195 -9.89 -7.86 -23.21
N PRO A 196 -10.85 -8.50 -23.91
CA PRO A 196 -11.98 -7.75 -24.45
C PRO A 196 -12.74 -7.13 -23.28
N MET A 197 -12.93 -5.80 -23.30
CA MET A 197 -13.69 -5.07 -22.28
C MET A 197 -14.84 -4.31 -22.96
N SER A 198 -16.09 -4.54 -22.54
CA SER A 198 -17.24 -3.82 -23.05
C SER A 198 -17.17 -2.37 -22.63
N PHE A 199 -17.87 -1.54 -23.36
CA PHE A 199 -18.02 -0.13 -23.04
C PHE A 199 -18.47 0.10 -21.58
N SER A 200 -19.44 -0.68 -21.09
CA SER A 200 -19.93 -0.59 -19.70
C SER A 200 -18.85 -0.94 -18.66
N PHE A 201 -18.00 -1.91 -18.97
CA PHE A 201 -16.89 -2.28 -18.09
C PHE A 201 -15.77 -1.24 -18.15
N GLN A 202 -15.44 -0.70 -19.33
CA GLN A 202 -14.49 0.40 -19.49
C GLN A 202 -14.90 1.64 -18.68
N LEU A 203 -16.20 1.94 -18.60
CA LEU A 203 -16.74 3.05 -17.82
C LEU A 203 -16.55 2.85 -16.30
N LEU A 204 -16.74 1.63 -15.79
CA LEU A 204 -16.59 1.31 -14.36
C LEU A 204 -15.15 0.95 -13.97
N PHE A 205 -14.30 0.62 -14.93
CA PHE A 205 -12.94 0.17 -14.73
C PHE A 205 -12.09 1.11 -13.86
N PRO A 206 -12.16 2.46 -13.97
CA PRO A 206 -11.40 3.35 -13.08
C PRO A 206 -11.71 3.15 -11.59
N LEU A 207 -12.97 2.85 -11.24
CA LEU A 207 -13.39 2.59 -9.86
C LEU A 207 -12.82 1.24 -9.36
N PHE A 208 -12.92 0.20 -10.19
CA PHE A 208 -12.37 -1.12 -9.90
C PHE A 208 -10.86 -1.10 -9.78
N ARG A 209 -10.19 -0.46 -10.73
CA ARG A 209 -8.74 -0.26 -10.74
C ARG A 209 -8.26 0.36 -9.43
N GLY A 210 -8.90 1.44 -8.97
CA GLY A 210 -8.53 2.05 -7.69
C GLY A 210 -8.68 1.13 -6.47
N TYR A 211 -9.65 0.21 -6.50
CA TYR A 211 -9.81 -0.81 -5.45
C TYR A 211 -8.74 -1.91 -5.55
N TYR A 212 -8.56 -2.51 -6.74
CA TYR A 212 -7.59 -3.58 -6.97
C TYR A 212 -6.15 -3.09 -6.73
N GLU A 213 -5.80 -1.90 -7.23
CA GLU A 213 -4.48 -1.30 -6.98
C GLU A 213 -4.20 -1.16 -5.48
N ARG A 214 -5.18 -0.74 -4.67
CA ARG A 214 -5.02 -0.68 -3.20
C ARG A 214 -4.92 -2.07 -2.56
N LYS A 215 -5.67 -3.05 -3.06
CA LYS A 215 -5.63 -4.45 -2.58
C LYS A 215 -4.26 -5.08 -2.88
N ILE A 216 -3.76 -4.92 -4.11
CA ILE A 216 -2.44 -5.41 -4.53
C ILE A 216 -1.34 -4.68 -3.78
N LYS A 217 -1.33 -3.33 -3.72
CA LYS A 217 -0.35 -2.55 -2.93
C LYS A 217 -0.24 -3.02 -1.48
N LYS A 218 -1.38 -3.28 -0.82
CA LYS A 218 -1.37 -3.83 0.54
C LYS A 218 -0.76 -5.22 0.60
N THR A 219 -1.08 -6.08 -0.37
CA THR A 219 -0.58 -7.47 -0.43
C THR A 219 0.92 -7.50 -0.67
N VAL A 220 1.42 -6.79 -1.69
CA VAL A 220 2.87 -6.74 -1.99
C VAL A 220 3.68 -6.07 -0.88
N TYR A 221 3.10 -5.11 -0.14
CA TYR A 221 3.73 -4.52 1.05
C TYR A 221 3.84 -5.51 2.23
N ILE A 222 2.86 -6.43 2.35
CA ILE A 222 2.86 -7.51 3.35
C ILE A 222 3.92 -8.55 3.01
N VAL A 223 3.94 -9.04 1.76
CA VAL A 223 4.98 -9.96 1.24
C VAL A 223 6.37 -9.35 1.53
N GLY A 224 6.54 -8.07 1.19
CA GLY A 224 7.74 -7.31 1.52
C GLY A 224 8.28 -6.57 0.30
N ILE A 225 8.12 -7.16 -0.88
CA ILE A 225 8.58 -6.60 -2.16
C ILE A 225 7.97 -5.22 -2.47
N GLY A 226 6.76 -4.94 -2.03
CA GLY A 226 6.13 -3.60 -2.14
C GLY A 226 6.73 -2.51 -1.23
N ARG A 227 7.79 -2.82 -0.47
CA ARG A 227 8.59 -1.86 0.32
C ARG A 227 9.83 -1.38 -0.44
N HIS A 228 10.07 -1.94 -1.62
CA HIS A 228 11.18 -1.61 -2.49
C HIS A 228 10.75 -0.58 -3.53
N THR A 229 11.74 0.14 -4.07
CA THR A 229 11.55 1.02 -5.22
C THR A 229 11.36 0.22 -6.49
N ASP A 230 10.75 0.81 -7.52
CA ASP A 230 10.54 0.15 -8.82
C ASP A 230 11.86 -0.36 -9.43
N GLN A 231 12.98 0.35 -9.23
CA GLN A 231 14.31 -0.06 -9.71
C GLN A 231 14.86 -1.27 -8.93
N GLU A 232 14.68 -1.31 -7.61
CA GLU A 232 15.05 -2.47 -6.79
C GLU A 232 14.24 -3.71 -7.19
N VAL A 233 12.92 -3.57 -7.40
CA VAL A 233 12.04 -4.66 -7.85
C VAL A 233 12.44 -5.16 -9.24
N TYR A 234 12.76 -4.26 -10.17
CA TYR A 234 13.26 -4.63 -11.49
C TYR A 234 14.58 -5.42 -11.39
N SER A 235 15.55 -4.94 -10.59
CA SER A 235 16.82 -5.64 -10.35
C SER A 235 16.60 -7.04 -9.78
N MET A 236 15.64 -7.20 -8.86
CA MET A 236 15.27 -8.51 -8.31
C MET A 236 14.73 -9.45 -9.39
N ALA A 237 13.84 -8.96 -10.26
CA ALA A 237 13.29 -9.73 -11.37
C ALA A 237 14.39 -10.17 -12.37
N CYS A 238 15.30 -9.26 -12.72
CA CYS A 238 16.43 -9.58 -13.59
C CYS A 238 17.30 -10.69 -13.00
N LYS A 239 17.62 -10.63 -11.70
CA LYS A 239 18.43 -11.66 -11.05
C LYS A 239 17.75 -13.03 -11.03
N ASP A 240 16.42 -13.07 -10.87
CA ASP A 240 15.68 -14.34 -10.96
C ASP A 240 15.70 -14.92 -12.38
N LEU A 241 15.52 -14.07 -13.40
CA LEU A 241 15.62 -14.46 -14.81
C LEU A 241 17.03 -14.91 -15.18
N ASP A 242 18.06 -14.21 -14.71
CA ASP A 242 19.46 -14.61 -14.89
C ASP A 242 19.70 -15.97 -14.22
N SER A 243 19.11 -16.22 -13.05
CA SER A 243 19.22 -17.51 -12.37
C SER A 243 18.51 -18.64 -13.09
N LEU A 244 17.30 -18.41 -13.62
CA LEU A 244 16.61 -19.38 -14.46
C LEU A 244 17.39 -19.63 -15.76
N SER A 245 17.87 -18.58 -16.42
CA SER A 245 18.63 -18.69 -17.66
C SER A 245 19.93 -19.48 -17.46
N ALA A 246 20.67 -19.21 -16.38
CA ALA A 246 21.87 -19.94 -16.04
C ALA A 246 21.61 -21.39 -15.64
N TRP A 247 20.54 -21.65 -14.88
CA TRP A 247 20.17 -23.01 -14.52
C TRP A 247 19.67 -23.82 -15.72
N LEU A 248 18.93 -23.22 -16.65
CA LEU A 248 18.57 -23.88 -17.91
C LEU A 248 19.84 -24.17 -18.73
N GLY A 249 20.73 -23.17 -18.87
CA GLY A 249 21.95 -23.29 -19.65
C GLY A 249 21.64 -23.72 -21.09
N CYS A 250 22.27 -24.81 -21.52
CA CYS A 250 22.04 -25.44 -22.82
C CYS A 250 21.09 -26.65 -22.75
N LYS A 251 20.52 -26.97 -21.58
CA LYS A 251 19.62 -28.12 -21.40
C LYS A 251 18.31 -27.86 -22.14
N GLU A 252 17.66 -28.93 -22.60
CA GLU A 252 16.38 -28.81 -23.30
C GLU A 252 15.25 -28.37 -22.35
N TYR A 253 15.28 -28.92 -21.14
CA TYR A 253 14.40 -28.66 -20.00
C TYR A 253 15.24 -28.39 -18.73
N PHE A 254 14.65 -27.82 -17.69
CA PHE A 254 15.38 -27.40 -16.49
C PHE A 254 16.06 -28.54 -15.73
N THR A 255 15.52 -29.75 -15.86
CA THR A 255 16.02 -30.96 -15.17
C THR A 255 16.76 -31.94 -16.09
N GLY A 256 17.05 -31.54 -17.34
CA GLY A 256 17.79 -32.32 -18.32
C GLY A 256 17.03 -32.46 -19.63
N ASP A 257 17.03 -33.67 -20.20
CA ASP A 257 16.45 -33.95 -21.52
C ASP A 257 14.94 -34.25 -21.48
N LYS A 258 14.37 -34.47 -20.29
CA LYS A 258 12.95 -34.78 -20.11
C LYS A 258 12.26 -33.67 -19.31
N PRO A 259 11.07 -33.21 -19.71
CA PRO A 259 10.32 -32.25 -18.93
C PRO A 259 9.77 -32.90 -17.66
N THR A 260 9.73 -32.12 -16.58
CA THR A 260 9.14 -32.49 -15.31
C THR A 260 8.12 -31.45 -14.85
N GLU A 261 7.52 -31.65 -13.68
CA GLU A 261 6.53 -30.73 -13.12
C GLU A 261 7.09 -29.31 -12.89
N VAL A 262 8.41 -29.19 -12.68
CA VAL A 262 9.07 -27.87 -12.53
C VAL A 262 9.05 -27.10 -13.85
N ASP A 263 9.17 -27.77 -14.99
CA ASP A 263 9.10 -27.15 -16.30
C ASP A 263 7.70 -26.60 -16.56
N CYS A 264 6.64 -27.34 -16.18
CA CYS A 264 5.27 -26.82 -16.23
C CYS A 264 5.11 -25.57 -15.35
N ALA A 265 5.69 -25.57 -14.15
CA ALA A 265 5.64 -24.43 -13.25
C ALA A 265 6.32 -23.21 -13.87
N ILE A 266 7.60 -23.33 -14.24
CA ILE A 266 8.39 -22.21 -14.77
C ILE A 266 7.79 -21.70 -16.10
N PHE A 267 7.33 -22.60 -16.97
CA PHE A 267 6.63 -22.22 -18.20
C PHE A 267 5.40 -21.33 -17.93
N GLY A 268 4.58 -21.68 -16.94
CA GLY A 268 3.37 -20.93 -16.59
C GLY A 268 3.64 -19.45 -16.31
N PHE A 269 4.76 -19.13 -15.64
CA PHE A 269 5.15 -17.76 -15.28
C PHE A 269 5.94 -17.06 -16.39
N LEU A 270 6.92 -17.74 -17.01
CA LEU A 270 7.69 -17.15 -18.11
C LEU A 270 6.78 -16.81 -19.30
N ALA A 271 5.75 -17.61 -19.56
CA ALA A 271 4.74 -17.33 -20.59
C ALA A 271 4.06 -15.95 -20.40
N GLN A 272 3.82 -15.53 -19.16
CA GLN A 272 3.25 -14.20 -18.89
C GLN A 272 4.24 -13.09 -19.27
N LEU A 273 5.52 -13.27 -18.96
CA LEU A 273 6.56 -12.31 -19.30
C LEU A 273 6.81 -12.23 -20.81
N VAL A 274 6.81 -13.37 -21.49
CA VAL A 274 7.10 -13.48 -22.93
C VAL A 274 5.94 -12.98 -23.79
N TRP A 275 4.68 -13.34 -23.45
CA TRP A 275 3.53 -13.08 -24.33
C TRP A 275 2.51 -12.07 -23.80
N VAL A 276 2.39 -11.87 -22.47
CA VAL A 276 1.42 -10.89 -21.89
C VAL A 276 2.06 -9.51 -21.76
N ILE A 277 3.31 -9.44 -21.29
CA ILE A 277 4.02 -8.16 -21.11
C ILE A 277 5.34 -8.06 -21.91
N PRO A 278 5.33 -8.37 -23.22
CA PRO A 278 6.54 -8.49 -24.05
C PRO A 278 7.37 -7.21 -24.21
N HIS A 279 6.80 -6.05 -23.86
CA HIS A 279 7.42 -4.73 -23.97
C HIS A 279 7.70 -4.10 -22.60
N SER A 280 7.42 -4.82 -21.51
CA SER A 280 7.85 -4.41 -20.19
C SER A 280 9.38 -4.49 -20.08
N PRO A 281 10.04 -3.75 -19.17
CA PRO A 281 11.46 -3.93 -18.91
C PRO A 281 11.82 -5.39 -18.59
N ILE A 282 10.97 -6.10 -17.84
CA ILE A 282 11.17 -7.51 -17.45
C ILE A 282 11.03 -8.44 -18.67
N GLY A 283 10.03 -8.21 -19.52
CA GLY A 283 9.84 -8.98 -20.75
C GLY A 283 10.94 -8.73 -21.79
N GLN A 284 11.44 -7.50 -21.86
CA GLN A 284 12.54 -7.12 -22.75
C GLN A 284 13.87 -7.76 -22.31
N LYS A 285 14.13 -7.83 -21.00
CA LYS A 285 15.26 -8.59 -20.43
C LYS A 285 15.32 -10.04 -20.91
N ILE A 286 14.16 -10.71 -21.05
CA ILE A 286 14.12 -12.09 -21.58
C ILE A 286 14.58 -12.13 -23.04
N LYS A 287 14.06 -11.22 -23.87
CA LYS A 287 14.37 -11.18 -25.31
C LYS A 287 15.82 -10.82 -25.58
N ASP A 288 16.37 -9.89 -24.80
CA ASP A 288 17.69 -9.32 -25.07
C ASP A 288 18.80 -10.19 -24.45
N ASP A 289 18.62 -10.66 -23.21
CA ASP A 289 19.70 -11.30 -22.45
C ASP A 289 19.45 -12.77 -22.10
N CYS A 290 18.19 -13.25 -22.12
CA CYS A 290 17.84 -14.62 -21.68
C CYS A 290 17.16 -15.42 -22.79
N LYS A 291 17.75 -15.41 -24.00
CA LYS A 291 17.15 -16.03 -25.18
C LYS A 291 16.81 -17.52 -24.99
N ASN A 292 17.63 -18.25 -24.24
CA ASN A 292 17.35 -19.65 -23.92
C ASN A 292 16.03 -19.86 -23.15
N LEU A 293 15.60 -18.90 -22.33
CA LEU A 293 14.30 -18.94 -21.66
C LEU A 293 13.14 -18.72 -22.63
N GLU A 294 13.31 -17.83 -23.62
CA GLU A 294 12.33 -17.65 -24.70
C GLU A 294 12.22 -18.93 -25.55
N ASP A 295 13.36 -19.54 -25.89
CA ASP A 295 13.41 -20.79 -26.64
C ASP A 295 12.76 -21.94 -25.86
N PHE A 296 13.00 -22.03 -24.54
CA PHE A 296 12.29 -22.95 -23.65
C PHE A 296 10.77 -22.73 -23.68
N CYS A 297 10.30 -21.49 -23.59
CA CYS A 297 8.87 -21.18 -23.69
C CYS A 297 8.28 -21.62 -25.03
N ASN A 298 8.96 -21.34 -26.15
CA ASN A 298 8.52 -21.76 -27.47
C ASN A 298 8.49 -23.29 -27.62
N ARG A 299 9.46 -23.99 -27.01
CA ARG A 299 9.51 -25.46 -26.97
C ARG A 299 8.32 -26.03 -26.21
N MET A 300 8.10 -25.58 -24.97
CA MET A 300 6.96 -26.00 -24.14
C MET A 300 5.61 -25.74 -24.82
N LYS A 301 5.46 -24.58 -25.47
CA LYS A 301 4.28 -24.24 -26.28
C LYS A 301 4.11 -25.21 -27.45
N THR A 302 5.17 -25.46 -28.24
CA THR A 302 5.07 -26.33 -29.43
C THR A 302 4.78 -27.78 -29.05
N THR A 303 5.41 -28.28 -27.98
CA THR A 303 5.29 -29.68 -27.55
C THR A 303 3.97 -30.00 -26.89
N PHE A 304 3.47 -29.13 -25.98
CA PHE A 304 2.29 -29.44 -25.15
C PHE A 304 1.04 -28.62 -25.51
N TRP A 305 1.19 -27.62 -26.37
CA TRP A 305 0.08 -26.78 -26.85
C TRP A 305 0.08 -26.65 -28.38
N PRO A 306 -0.02 -27.76 -29.13
CA PRO A 306 -0.08 -27.71 -30.60
C PRO A 306 -1.30 -26.92 -31.10
N ASP A 307 -2.35 -26.84 -30.29
CA ASP A 307 -3.59 -26.08 -30.47
C ASP A 307 -3.56 -24.69 -29.83
N TRP A 308 -2.39 -24.13 -29.47
CA TRP A 308 -2.27 -22.86 -28.71
C TRP A 308 -3.15 -21.75 -29.27
N ASN A 309 -3.13 -21.54 -30.59
CA ASN A 309 -3.90 -20.48 -31.25
C ASN A 309 -5.41 -20.72 -31.20
N GLU A 310 -5.86 -21.98 -31.21
CA GLU A 310 -7.27 -22.35 -31.05
C GLU A 310 -7.76 -22.14 -29.61
N GLN A 311 -6.84 -22.22 -28.65
CA GLN A 311 -7.08 -21.94 -27.23
C GLN A 311 -7.05 -20.44 -26.89
N LEU A 312 -6.80 -19.55 -27.84
CA LEU A 312 -6.90 -18.11 -27.64
C LEU A 312 -8.34 -17.62 -27.88
N HIS A 313 -8.68 -16.49 -27.27
CA HIS A 313 -9.97 -15.85 -27.50
C HIS A 313 -10.04 -15.30 -28.94
N ILE A 314 -10.86 -15.92 -29.79
CA ILE A 314 -11.21 -15.44 -31.13
C ILE A 314 -12.43 -14.52 -30.99
N ASP A 315 -12.45 -13.35 -31.66
CA ASP A 315 -13.55 -12.37 -31.72
C ASP A 315 -14.88 -12.99 -32.25
N ARG A 316 -15.49 -13.89 -31.49
CA ARG A 316 -16.81 -14.46 -31.75
C ARG A 316 -17.82 -13.68 -30.92
N HIS A 317 -18.67 -12.89 -31.58
CA HIS A 317 -20.00 -12.30 -31.28
C HIS A 317 -20.71 -12.44 -29.89
N LEU A 318 -20.05 -12.88 -28.81
CA LEU A 318 -20.57 -13.04 -27.46
C LEU A 318 -20.13 -11.88 -26.53
N GLU A 319 -19.92 -10.70 -27.11
CA GLU A 319 -19.46 -9.51 -26.40
C GLU A 319 -20.47 -8.98 -25.37
N GLU A 320 -21.73 -9.37 -25.33
CA GLU A 320 -22.66 -8.81 -24.31
C GLU A 320 -22.74 -9.68 -23.03
N TYR A 321 -22.64 -11.01 -23.16
CA TYR A 321 -22.81 -11.92 -22.03
C TYR A 321 -21.56 -12.02 -21.13
N PHE A 322 -20.37 -11.97 -21.74
CA PHE A 322 -19.07 -12.05 -21.08
C PHE A 322 -18.85 -10.90 -20.08
N HIS A 323 -19.09 -9.68 -20.51
CA HIS A 323 -18.77 -8.50 -19.72
C HIS A 323 -19.69 -8.31 -18.52
N TYR A 324 -20.94 -8.76 -18.61
CA TYR A 324 -21.86 -8.73 -17.48
C TYR A 324 -21.41 -9.70 -16.37
N ARG A 325 -20.94 -10.90 -16.70
CA ARG A 325 -20.46 -11.88 -15.70
C ARG A 325 -19.12 -11.51 -15.09
N THR A 326 -18.14 -11.09 -15.90
CA THR A 326 -16.83 -10.65 -15.38
C THR A 326 -16.99 -9.41 -14.49
N MET A 327 -17.86 -8.47 -14.88
CA MET A 327 -18.24 -7.34 -14.03
C MET A 327 -18.91 -7.82 -12.73
N LEU A 328 -19.88 -8.73 -12.78
CA LEU A 328 -20.52 -9.28 -11.56
C LEU A 328 -19.54 -10.03 -10.65
N GLN A 329 -18.59 -10.77 -11.21
CA GLN A 329 -17.56 -11.50 -10.46
C GLN A 329 -16.60 -10.52 -9.76
N MET A 330 -16.15 -9.48 -10.47
CA MET A 330 -15.34 -8.41 -9.88
C MET A 330 -16.14 -7.58 -8.87
N MET A 331 -17.43 -7.32 -9.11
CA MET A 331 -18.32 -6.67 -8.16
C MET A 331 -18.51 -7.50 -6.89
N LYS A 332 -18.57 -8.84 -6.97
CA LYS A 332 -18.58 -9.75 -5.82
C LYS A 332 -17.27 -9.74 -5.03
N GLU A 333 -16.14 -9.38 -5.64
CA GLU A 333 -14.87 -9.19 -4.92
C GLU A 333 -14.70 -7.78 -4.32
N VAL A 334 -15.35 -6.78 -4.91
CA VAL A 334 -15.32 -5.37 -4.47
C VAL A 334 -16.35 -5.11 -3.37
N LEU A 335 -17.48 -5.80 -3.41
CA LEU A 335 -18.42 -5.95 -2.31
C LEU A 335 -17.87 -7.08 -1.41
N PRO A 336 -17.31 -6.80 -0.22
CA PRO A 336 -16.77 -7.88 0.61
C PRO A 336 -17.82 -8.96 0.89
N ASP A 337 -17.41 -10.22 1.10
CA ASP A 337 -18.26 -11.20 1.79
C ASP A 337 -18.71 -10.69 3.15
N SER A 338 -17.90 -9.80 3.77
CA SER A 338 -18.33 -9.06 4.94
C SER A 338 -19.54 -8.18 4.65
N PHE A 339 -19.78 -7.61 3.47
CA PHE A 339 -21.02 -6.88 3.25
C PHE A 339 -22.27 -7.80 3.32
N HIS A 340 -22.16 -9.06 2.89
CA HIS A 340 -23.27 -10.03 2.95
C HIS A 340 -23.38 -10.73 4.32
N ASN A 341 -22.26 -11.14 4.92
CA ASN A 341 -22.18 -11.76 6.24
C ASN A 341 -22.32 -10.74 7.37
N THR A 342 -21.75 -9.54 7.24
CA THR A 342 -22.02 -8.43 8.17
C THR A 342 -23.46 -7.99 8.10
N ILE A 343 -24.18 -8.03 6.95
CA ILE A 343 -25.64 -7.81 6.95
C ILE A 343 -26.40 -8.98 7.61
N THR A 344 -25.98 -10.23 7.39
CA THR A 344 -26.63 -11.41 7.98
C THR A 344 -26.39 -11.53 9.50
N GLU A 345 -25.16 -11.29 9.96
CA GLU A 345 -24.75 -11.22 11.37
C GLU A 345 -25.28 -9.94 12.04
N PHE A 346 -25.40 -8.81 11.33
CA PHE A 346 -26.03 -7.58 11.84
C PHE A 346 -27.49 -7.81 12.20
N ILE A 347 -28.20 -8.59 11.39
CA ILE A 347 -29.62 -8.91 11.60
C ILE A 347 -29.77 -9.93 12.73
N GLN A 348 -28.80 -10.84 12.92
CA GLN A 348 -28.84 -11.86 13.97
C GLN A 348 -28.36 -11.39 15.34
N GLU A 349 -27.36 -10.49 15.46
CA GLU A 349 -26.75 -10.13 16.75
C GLU A 349 -27.33 -8.88 17.45
N LYS A 350 -28.37 -8.21 16.91
CA LYS A 350 -29.01 -7.03 17.54
C LYS A 350 -28.05 -5.92 18.03
N LYS A 351 -26.90 -5.71 17.37
CA LYS A 351 -25.92 -4.66 17.71
C LYS A 351 -26.23 -3.34 17.00
N TYR A 352 -27.32 -2.68 17.41
CA TYR A 352 -27.85 -1.44 16.81
C TYR A 352 -26.92 -0.21 16.88
N TYR A 353 -25.85 -0.24 17.68
CA TYR A 353 -24.91 0.89 17.81
C TYR A 353 -23.99 1.07 16.59
N ILE A 354 -23.66 -0.02 15.86
CA ILE A 354 -22.86 0.09 14.63
C ILE A 354 -23.76 0.49 13.46
N LEU A 355 -25.03 0.08 13.43
CA LEU A 355 -26.01 0.60 12.47
C LEU A 355 -26.26 2.09 12.69
N ALA A 356 -26.30 2.57 13.95
CA ALA A 356 -26.34 3.99 14.26
C ALA A 356 -25.06 4.72 13.81
N THR A 357 -23.90 4.06 13.84
CA THR A 357 -22.63 4.64 13.38
C THR A 357 -22.51 4.65 11.85
N VAL A 358 -22.96 3.60 11.16
CA VAL A 358 -23.01 3.50 9.69
C VAL A 358 -24.13 4.37 9.13
N ALA A 359 -25.27 4.48 9.81
CA ALA A 359 -26.33 5.43 9.53
C ALA A 359 -25.87 6.86 9.84
N ALA A 360 -25.12 7.12 10.91
CA ALA A 360 -24.52 8.43 11.15
C ALA A 360 -23.49 8.79 10.06
N VAL A 361 -22.63 7.86 9.64
CA VAL A 361 -21.68 8.08 8.53
C VAL A 361 -22.40 8.21 7.19
N GLY A 362 -23.49 7.46 6.98
CA GLY A 362 -24.35 7.51 5.80
C GLY A 362 -25.15 8.81 5.72
N VAL A 363 -25.73 9.27 6.84
CA VAL A 363 -26.41 10.56 7.00
C VAL A 363 -25.42 11.71 6.90
N VAL A 364 -24.18 11.57 7.40
CA VAL A 364 -23.11 12.54 7.19
C VAL A 364 -22.67 12.55 5.72
N LYS A 365 -22.57 11.41 5.03
CA LYS A 365 -22.21 11.35 3.60
C LYS A 365 -23.33 11.85 2.68
N ILE A 366 -24.58 11.51 2.97
CA ILE A 366 -25.76 11.98 2.25
C ILE A 366 -25.97 13.47 2.56
N GLY A 367 -25.80 13.88 3.83
CA GLY A 367 -25.83 15.27 4.25
C GLY A 367 -24.74 16.12 3.60
N THR A 368 -23.50 15.61 3.51
CA THR A 368 -22.41 16.29 2.79
C THR A 368 -22.65 16.30 1.28
N PHE A 369 -23.23 15.25 0.69
CA PHE A 369 -23.63 15.24 -0.72
C PHE A 369 -24.77 16.23 -1.02
N ILE A 370 -25.81 16.27 -0.19
CA ILE A 370 -26.92 17.23 -0.28
C ILE A 370 -26.41 18.66 -0.06
N GLN A 371 -25.51 18.88 0.91
CA GLN A 371 -24.84 20.17 1.11
C GLN A 371 -24.00 20.56 -0.10
N GLN A 372 -23.25 19.63 -0.70
CA GLN A 372 -22.43 19.90 -1.89
C GLN A 372 -23.30 20.23 -3.11
N GLN A 373 -24.42 19.53 -3.30
CA GLN A 373 -25.39 19.84 -4.35
C GLN A 373 -26.11 21.18 -4.12
N SER A 374 -26.46 21.49 -2.86
CA SER A 374 -27.03 22.79 -2.48
C SER A 374 -26.06 23.93 -2.75
N ARG A 375 -24.77 23.76 -2.41
CA ARG A 375 -23.71 24.75 -2.69
C ARG A 375 -23.52 24.96 -4.19
N ARG A 376 -23.44 23.89 -4.98
CA ARG A 376 -23.37 23.98 -6.46
C ARG A 376 -24.57 24.70 -7.06
N ARG A 377 -25.78 24.49 -6.52
CA ARG A 377 -26.97 25.25 -6.92
C ARG A 377 -26.84 26.74 -6.60
N LYS A 378 -26.27 27.10 -5.44
CA LYS A 378 -25.99 28.51 -5.09
C LYS A 378 -24.96 29.12 -6.05
N TRP A 379 -23.86 28.44 -6.34
CA TRP A 379 -22.83 28.93 -7.26
C TRP A 379 -23.33 29.05 -8.71
N ASN A 380 -24.30 28.24 -9.12
CA ASN A 380 -24.93 28.38 -10.42
C ASN A 380 -26.02 29.49 -10.44
N ALA A 381 -26.45 29.96 -9.27
CA ALA A 381 -27.51 30.97 -9.12
C ALA A 381 -26.99 32.42 -9.01
N VAL A 382 -25.68 32.63 -8.81
CA VAL A 382 -25.07 33.98 -8.72
C VAL A 382 -25.10 34.77 -10.04
N GLY A 383 -25.54 34.14 -11.14
CA GLY A 383 -25.72 34.78 -12.44
C GLY A 383 -24.70 34.35 -13.47
N LYS A 384 -25.04 34.55 -14.75
CA LYS A 384 -24.16 34.24 -15.87
C LYS A 384 -22.96 35.18 -15.86
N ASP A 385 -21.77 34.63 -16.07
CA ASP A 385 -20.48 35.34 -16.13
C ASP A 385 -20.04 36.02 -14.81
N VAL A 386 -20.65 35.66 -13.68
CA VAL A 386 -20.17 36.02 -12.33
C VAL A 386 -19.20 34.93 -11.84
N VAL A 387 -18.02 35.34 -11.36
CA VAL A 387 -16.99 34.43 -10.87
C VAL A 387 -17.19 34.15 -9.38
N VAL A 388 -17.41 32.90 -8.99
CA VAL A 388 -17.37 32.51 -7.57
C VAL A 388 -15.93 32.14 -7.22
N VAL A 389 -15.29 32.92 -6.35
CA VAL A 389 -13.94 32.68 -5.86
C VAL A 389 -13.99 31.94 -4.54
N HIS A 390 -13.45 30.73 -4.52
CA HIS A 390 -13.42 29.88 -3.34
C HIS A 390 -12.10 30.08 -2.59
N THR A 391 -12.17 30.67 -1.40
CA THR A 391 -11.00 31.12 -0.63
C THR A 391 -11.23 31.05 0.88
N PHE A 392 -10.19 31.26 1.69
CA PHE A 392 -10.32 31.38 3.14
C PHE A 392 -11.09 32.66 3.54
N PRO A 393 -11.70 32.69 4.75
CA PRO A 393 -12.32 33.89 5.31
C PRO A 393 -11.36 35.09 5.39
N ARG A 394 -11.95 36.30 5.41
CA ARG A 394 -11.22 37.56 5.63
C ARG A 394 -10.43 37.51 6.94
N ALA A 395 -9.24 38.09 6.95
CA ALA A 395 -8.40 38.20 8.14
C ALA A 395 -8.48 39.61 8.74
N LYS A 396 -7.96 39.78 9.95
CA LYS A 396 -8.02 41.06 10.68
C LYS A 396 -7.12 42.15 10.09
N CYS A 397 -6.07 41.78 9.36
CA CYS A 397 -5.01 42.69 8.92
C CYS A 397 -4.81 42.73 7.39
N ILE A 398 -5.41 41.77 6.67
CA ILE A 398 -5.33 41.69 5.21
C ILE A 398 -6.60 41.02 4.66
N PRO A 399 -7.13 41.39 3.48
CA PRO A 399 -8.32 40.76 2.91
C PRO A 399 -8.15 39.26 2.68
N ASN A 400 -6.93 38.77 2.46
CA ASN A 400 -6.67 37.35 2.24
C ASN A 400 -5.26 36.94 2.69
N LEU A 401 -5.18 35.89 3.51
CA LEU A 401 -3.91 35.32 3.97
C LEU A 401 -3.24 34.41 2.92
N SER A 402 -3.94 34.08 1.84
CA SER A 402 -3.31 33.42 0.68
C SER A 402 -2.82 34.48 -0.30
N PRO A 403 -1.51 34.56 -0.59
CA PRO A 403 -0.98 35.51 -1.57
C PRO A 403 -1.55 35.27 -2.97
N PHE A 404 -1.84 34.01 -3.31
CA PHE A 404 -2.43 33.62 -4.59
C PHE A 404 -3.90 34.04 -4.72
N ALA A 405 -4.65 34.05 -3.61
CA ALA A 405 -6.03 34.52 -3.62
C ALA A 405 -6.09 36.05 -3.66
N LEU A 406 -5.19 36.73 -2.94
CA LEU A 406 -5.06 38.19 -3.02
C LEU A 406 -4.66 38.65 -4.43
N LYS A 407 -3.72 37.94 -5.07
CA LYS A 407 -3.36 38.12 -6.50
C LYS A 407 -4.59 38.01 -7.40
N LEU A 408 -5.37 36.93 -7.24
CA LEU A 408 -6.53 36.67 -8.08
C LEU A 408 -7.62 37.74 -7.90
N GLU A 409 -7.97 38.09 -6.66
CA GLU A 409 -8.95 39.15 -6.38
C GLU A 409 -8.48 40.51 -6.93
N THR A 410 -7.18 40.81 -6.82
CA THR A 410 -6.61 42.05 -7.39
C THR A 410 -6.73 42.08 -8.91
N TYR A 411 -6.49 40.95 -9.59
CA TYR A 411 -6.72 40.84 -11.04
C TYR A 411 -8.20 41.02 -11.40
N LEU A 412 -9.13 40.39 -10.66
CA LEU A 412 -10.57 40.53 -10.90
C LEU A 412 -11.02 41.99 -10.78
N ARG A 413 -10.53 42.70 -9.76
CA ARG A 413 -10.77 44.13 -9.53
C ARG A 413 -10.16 45.00 -10.62
N MET A 414 -8.90 44.73 -11.00
CA MET A 414 -8.24 45.41 -12.12
C MET A 414 -8.96 45.19 -13.46
N ALA A 415 -9.55 44.02 -13.66
CA ALA A 415 -10.31 43.64 -14.84
C ALA A 415 -11.77 44.12 -14.86
N ASP A 416 -12.27 44.63 -13.73
CA ASP A 416 -13.69 44.92 -13.50
C ASP A 416 -14.59 43.69 -13.76
N ILE A 417 -14.12 42.52 -13.33
CA ILE A 417 -14.87 41.25 -13.42
C ILE A 417 -15.64 41.06 -12.12
N LYS A 418 -16.96 40.94 -12.22
CA LYS A 418 -17.85 40.68 -11.08
C LYS A 418 -17.54 39.33 -10.45
N TYR A 419 -17.38 39.32 -9.13
CA TYR A 419 -17.09 38.10 -8.39
C TYR A 419 -17.78 38.06 -7.03
N GLU A 420 -18.04 36.84 -6.55
CA GLU A 420 -18.51 36.56 -5.20
C GLU A 420 -17.53 35.64 -4.47
N LEU A 421 -17.45 35.75 -3.14
CA LEU A 421 -16.59 34.90 -2.33
C LEU A 421 -17.37 33.73 -1.74
N ASP A 422 -16.80 32.53 -1.87
CA ASP A 422 -17.21 31.37 -1.11
C ASP A 422 -16.10 30.96 -0.13
N THR A 423 -16.39 31.12 1.17
CA THR A 423 -15.47 30.74 2.24
C THR A 423 -15.78 29.37 2.84
N MET A 424 -16.84 28.71 2.36
CA MET A 424 -17.32 27.44 2.90
C MET A 424 -16.62 26.22 2.27
N GLU A 425 -16.00 26.39 1.09
CA GLU A 425 -15.27 25.33 0.37
C GLU A 425 -13.91 25.82 -0.19
N PRO A 426 -12.98 26.27 0.68
CA PRO A 426 -11.75 26.95 0.24
C PRO A 426 -10.78 26.06 -0.57
N MET A 427 -10.91 24.74 -0.50
CA MET A 427 -9.98 23.78 -1.09
C MET A 427 -10.53 23.18 -2.38
N GLY A 428 -9.88 23.48 -3.50
CA GLY A 428 -10.36 23.07 -4.84
C GLY A 428 -9.95 21.66 -5.26
N PRO A 429 -10.25 21.25 -6.52
CA PRO A 429 -9.97 19.93 -7.08
C PRO A 429 -8.50 19.49 -7.02
N LYS A 430 -7.56 20.46 -7.01
CA LYS A 430 -6.11 20.23 -6.87
C LYS A 430 -5.64 20.26 -5.41
N GLY A 431 -6.55 20.38 -4.44
CA GLY A 431 -6.25 20.44 -3.01
C GLY A 431 -5.54 21.73 -2.58
N LYS A 432 -5.76 22.85 -3.27
CA LYS A 432 -5.20 24.17 -2.97
C LYS A 432 -6.26 25.28 -3.14
N SER A 433 -5.97 26.45 -2.56
CA SER A 433 -6.75 27.69 -2.65
C SER A 433 -5.89 28.80 -3.29
N PRO A 434 -6.43 29.71 -4.12
CA PRO A 434 -7.83 29.81 -4.53
C PRO A 434 -8.20 28.86 -5.69
N TRP A 435 -9.49 28.66 -5.89
CA TRP A 435 -10.09 28.12 -7.12
C TRP A 435 -11.38 28.88 -7.44
N ILE A 436 -11.89 28.77 -8.67
CA ILE A 436 -13.12 29.45 -9.07
C ILE A 436 -14.16 28.50 -9.65
N THR A 437 -15.43 28.91 -9.56
CA THR A 437 -16.52 28.40 -10.39
C THR A 437 -17.11 29.54 -11.22
N VAL A 438 -17.23 29.36 -12.54
CA VAL A 438 -17.85 30.33 -13.46
C VAL A 438 -18.59 29.58 -14.56
N ASN A 439 -19.86 29.92 -14.80
CA ASN A 439 -20.74 29.25 -15.78
C ASN A 439 -20.78 27.70 -15.65
N GLY A 440 -20.71 27.18 -14.42
CA GLY A 440 -20.69 25.73 -14.17
C GLY A 440 -19.34 25.04 -14.38
N GLU A 441 -18.30 25.76 -14.81
CA GLU A 441 -16.94 25.24 -14.93
C GLU A 441 -16.13 25.56 -13.67
N SER A 442 -15.31 24.60 -13.22
CA SER A 442 -14.42 24.76 -12.07
C SER A 442 -12.96 24.82 -12.55
N ILE A 443 -12.27 25.93 -12.24
CA ILE A 443 -10.87 26.17 -12.64
C ILE A 443 -10.03 26.34 -11.37
N ALA A 444 -8.89 25.65 -11.30
CA ALA A 444 -8.00 25.68 -10.14
C ALA A 444 -6.57 26.03 -10.55
N ASP A 445 -5.87 26.75 -9.67
CA ASP A 445 -4.58 27.46 -9.86
C ASP A 445 -4.75 28.93 -10.25
N SER A 446 -4.27 29.85 -9.41
CA SER A 446 -4.50 31.30 -9.58
C SER A 446 -3.99 31.85 -10.92
N GLN A 447 -2.86 31.35 -11.44
CA GLN A 447 -2.29 31.82 -12.70
C GLN A 447 -3.10 31.30 -13.89
N LEU A 448 -3.45 30.02 -13.89
CA LEU A 448 -4.31 29.44 -14.93
C LEU A 448 -5.72 30.06 -14.95
N ILE A 449 -6.23 30.43 -13.77
CA ILE A 449 -7.50 31.14 -13.63
C ILE A 449 -7.42 32.51 -14.28
N ILE A 450 -6.38 33.30 -13.96
CA ILE A 450 -6.17 34.63 -14.55
C ILE A 450 -6.09 34.53 -16.08
N GLU A 451 -5.33 33.58 -16.61
CA GLU A 451 -5.22 33.38 -18.06
C GLU A 451 -6.54 32.95 -18.72
N ALA A 452 -7.29 32.05 -18.07
CA ALA A 452 -8.59 31.59 -18.58
C ALA A 452 -9.62 32.74 -18.58
N LEU A 453 -9.68 33.52 -17.51
CA LEU A 453 -10.56 34.69 -17.42
C LEU A 453 -10.11 35.80 -18.38
N GLY A 454 -8.81 36.02 -18.54
CA GLY A 454 -8.24 36.99 -19.48
C GLY A 454 -8.64 36.69 -20.92
N ARG A 455 -8.60 35.41 -21.32
CA ARG A 455 -9.12 34.96 -22.63
C ARG A 455 -10.64 35.12 -22.73
N LYS A 456 -11.38 34.71 -21.70
CA LYS A 456 -12.85 34.70 -21.71
C LYS A 456 -13.47 36.10 -21.74
N PHE A 457 -12.90 37.04 -21.00
CA PHE A 457 -13.40 38.41 -20.87
C PHE A 457 -12.63 39.43 -21.71
N ASN A 458 -11.64 38.99 -22.49
CA ASN A 458 -10.72 39.84 -23.27
C ASN A 458 -10.02 40.90 -22.40
N LYS A 459 -9.45 40.47 -21.27
CA LYS A 459 -8.79 41.30 -20.24
C LYS A 459 -7.32 40.92 -20.09
N ASN A 460 -6.55 41.02 -21.17
CA ASN A 460 -5.11 40.78 -21.16
C ASN A 460 -4.34 42.11 -21.10
N PHE A 461 -3.83 42.42 -19.92
CA PHE A 461 -3.12 43.67 -19.61
C PHE A 461 -1.68 43.66 -20.09
N SER A 462 -1.07 42.49 -20.30
CA SER A 462 0.27 42.34 -20.84
C SER A 462 0.34 42.41 -22.38
N SER A 463 -0.79 42.63 -23.07
CA SER A 463 -0.87 42.63 -24.54
C SER A 463 -0.03 43.70 -25.25
N HIS A 464 0.29 44.80 -24.56
CA HIS A 464 1.13 45.88 -25.07
C HIS A 464 2.64 45.66 -24.86
N LEU A 465 3.02 44.59 -24.16
CA LEU A 465 4.41 44.30 -23.83
C LEU A 465 5.10 43.58 -25.00
N THR A 466 6.39 43.88 -25.19
CA THR A 466 7.26 43.12 -26.09
C THR A 466 7.52 41.72 -25.54
N LEU A 467 7.93 40.78 -26.40
CA LEU A 467 8.29 39.42 -25.97
C LEU A 467 9.40 39.40 -24.90
N GLU A 468 10.36 40.33 -25.00
CA GLU A 468 11.41 40.49 -23.98
C GLU A 468 10.81 40.89 -22.63
N GLN A 469 9.94 41.90 -22.61
CA GLN A 469 9.27 42.35 -21.39
C GLN A 469 8.36 41.28 -20.79
N ILE A 470 7.68 40.49 -21.63
CA ILE A 470 6.90 39.32 -21.18
C ILE A 470 7.81 38.28 -20.53
N GLY A 471 8.98 38.00 -21.12
CA GLY A 471 9.98 37.10 -20.55
C GLY A 471 10.50 37.58 -19.19
N ILE A 472 10.78 38.87 -19.05
CA ILE A 472 11.22 39.48 -17.79
C ILE A 472 10.11 39.43 -16.73
N ALA A 473 8.88 39.79 -17.10
CA ALA A 473 7.71 39.70 -16.21
C ALA A 473 7.47 38.27 -15.72
N GLN A 474 7.62 37.28 -16.61
CA GLN A 474 7.54 35.87 -16.25
C GLN A 474 8.62 35.49 -15.22
N ALA A 475 9.86 35.93 -15.40
CA ALA A 475 10.97 35.65 -14.49
C ALA A 475 10.70 36.25 -13.10
N MET A 476 10.25 37.50 -13.03
CA MET A 476 9.91 38.17 -11.77
C MET A 476 8.75 37.49 -11.05
N ARG A 477 7.72 37.03 -11.79
CA ARG A 477 6.63 36.25 -11.20
C ARG A 477 7.15 34.97 -10.56
N VAL A 478 7.96 34.19 -11.29
CA VAL A 478 8.50 32.91 -10.80
C VAL A 478 9.39 33.13 -9.58
N MET A 479 10.30 34.13 -9.62
CA MET A 479 11.12 34.48 -8.46
C MET A 479 10.26 34.81 -7.23
N THR A 480 9.17 35.53 -7.43
CA THR A 480 8.29 35.96 -6.33
C THR A 480 7.44 34.81 -5.78
N GLU A 481 6.80 34.03 -6.66
CA GLU A 481 5.84 32.97 -6.28
C GLU A 481 6.50 31.63 -5.94
N GLU A 482 7.65 31.32 -6.54
CA GLU A 482 8.34 30.02 -6.41
C GLU A 482 9.66 30.11 -5.62
N HIS A 483 10.10 31.29 -5.18
CA HIS A 483 11.28 31.43 -4.33
C HIS A 483 11.01 32.32 -3.11
N LEU A 484 10.67 33.60 -3.30
CA LEU A 484 10.41 34.53 -2.18
C LEU A 484 9.25 34.06 -1.28
N PHE A 485 8.17 33.56 -1.88
CA PHE A 485 7.04 32.97 -1.14
C PHE A 485 7.48 31.84 -0.19
N TRP A 486 8.36 30.95 -0.64
CA TRP A 486 8.82 29.84 0.19
C TRP A 486 9.74 30.30 1.33
N CYS A 487 10.51 31.37 1.13
CA CYS A 487 11.28 31.99 2.20
C CYS A 487 10.36 32.58 3.28
N TYR A 488 9.26 33.21 2.88
CA TYR A 488 8.19 33.70 3.76
C TYR A 488 7.52 32.55 4.55
N GLU A 489 7.15 31.45 3.88
CA GLU A 489 6.49 30.29 4.50
C GLU A 489 7.37 29.62 5.57
N VAL A 490 8.69 29.55 5.33
CA VAL A 490 9.65 29.07 6.34
C VAL A 490 9.53 29.89 7.63
N TRP A 491 9.58 31.22 7.51
CA TRP A 491 9.50 32.10 8.66
C TRP A 491 8.15 31.97 9.38
N MET A 492 7.04 32.05 8.65
CA MET A 492 5.68 31.96 9.23
C MET A 492 5.46 30.61 9.95
N CYS A 493 5.83 29.49 9.33
CA CYS A 493 5.51 28.17 9.84
C CYS A 493 6.52 27.61 10.85
N LEU A 494 7.80 27.97 10.73
CA LEU A 494 8.88 27.37 11.53
C LEU A 494 9.43 28.32 12.59
N THR A 495 9.67 29.59 12.24
CA THR A 495 10.27 30.59 13.13
C THR A 495 9.21 31.27 14.00
N ASP A 496 8.18 31.87 13.38
CA ASP A 496 7.03 32.47 14.06
C ASP A 496 6.07 31.41 14.63
N GLN A 497 6.16 30.18 14.11
CA GLN A 497 5.34 29.04 14.51
C GLN A 497 3.83 29.31 14.49
N PHE A 498 3.36 29.98 13.43
CA PHE A 498 1.98 30.38 13.18
C PHE A 498 1.39 31.38 14.18
N ARG A 499 2.18 32.08 15.00
CA ARG A 499 1.62 33.04 15.97
C ARG A 499 0.90 34.19 15.26
N SER A 500 1.54 34.77 14.25
CA SER A 500 0.98 35.84 13.42
C SER A 500 -0.28 35.36 12.71
N PHE A 501 -0.24 34.15 12.17
CA PHE A 501 -1.40 33.50 11.53
C PHE A 501 -2.58 33.32 12.49
N THR A 502 -2.35 32.85 13.73
CA THR A 502 -3.43 32.72 14.72
C THR A 502 -4.04 34.03 15.18
N ARG A 503 -3.25 35.11 15.19
CA ARG A 503 -3.74 36.44 15.56
C ARG A 503 -4.59 37.06 14.45
N ALA A 504 -4.24 36.77 13.19
CA ALA A 504 -4.92 37.32 12.03
C ALA A 504 -6.24 36.61 11.70
N ILE A 505 -6.42 35.33 12.06
CA ILE A 505 -7.65 34.58 11.77
C ILE A 505 -8.65 34.63 12.92
N PRO A 506 -9.93 34.96 12.65
CA PRO A 506 -11.03 34.81 13.61
C PRO A 506 -11.33 33.32 13.85
N MET A 507 -10.80 32.76 14.94
CA MET A 507 -10.98 31.35 15.31
C MET A 507 -12.01 31.20 16.44
N PRO A 508 -13.03 30.33 16.32
CA PRO A 508 -13.88 29.97 17.45
C PRO A 508 -13.07 29.37 18.60
N ILE A 509 -13.49 29.57 19.86
CA ILE A 509 -12.77 29.11 21.07
C ILE A 509 -12.42 27.61 20.98
N THR A 510 -13.32 26.79 20.45
CA THR A 510 -13.10 25.35 20.23
C THR A 510 -11.96 25.05 19.26
N SER A 511 -11.78 25.87 18.22
CA SER A 511 -10.68 25.74 17.25
C SER A 511 -9.36 26.25 17.83
N GLN A 512 -9.40 27.29 18.67
CA GLN A 512 -8.21 27.78 19.40
C GLN A 512 -7.66 26.71 20.36
N LEU A 513 -8.55 26.00 21.06
CA LEU A 513 -8.18 24.89 21.96
C LEU A 513 -7.54 23.70 21.23
N LEU A 514 -7.96 23.42 19.99
CA LEU A 514 -7.41 22.33 19.17
C LEU A 514 -6.19 22.76 18.33
N PHE A 515 -5.91 24.06 18.23
CA PHE A 515 -4.84 24.61 17.39
C PHE A 515 -3.44 24.03 17.69
N PRO A 516 -3.03 23.76 18.95
CA PRO A 516 -1.73 23.12 19.22
C PRO A 516 -1.54 21.75 18.54
N PHE A 517 -2.61 20.96 18.41
CA PHE A 517 -2.59 19.68 17.70
C PHE A 517 -2.47 19.87 16.19
N PHE A 518 -3.26 20.79 15.63
CA PHE A 518 -3.19 21.15 14.22
C PHE A 518 -1.82 21.74 13.85
N LYS A 519 -1.28 22.64 14.68
CA LYS A 519 0.05 23.23 14.53
C LYS A 519 1.11 22.14 14.36
N THR A 520 1.15 21.14 15.25
CA THR A 520 2.14 20.06 15.15
C THR A 520 1.98 19.24 13.86
N TYR A 521 0.74 18.94 13.47
CA TYR A 521 0.43 18.22 12.24
C TYR A 521 0.85 19.03 10.99
N PHE A 522 0.47 20.30 10.91
CA PHE A 522 0.79 21.20 9.80
C PHE A 522 2.30 21.50 9.72
N THR A 523 2.98 21.79 10.83
CA THR A 523 4.44 21.98 10.86
C THR A 523 5.17 20.77 10.29
N ARG A 524 4.78 19.54 10.64
CA ARG A 524 5.41 18.32 10.10
C ARG A 524 5.19 18.18 8.58
N ARG A 525 3.99 18.48 8.11
CA ARG A 525 3.65 18.42 6.69
C ARG A 525 4.43 19.47 5.90
N ILE A 526 4.46 20.70 6.39
CA ILE A 526 5.16 21.83 5.75
C ILE A 526 6.67 21.61 5.75
N LYS A 527 7.28 21.12 6.85
CA LYS A 527 8.71 20.75 6.84
C LYS A 527 9.06 19.76 5.73
N LYS A 528 8.20 18.77 5.47
CA LYS A 528 8.40 17.83 4.37
C LYS A 528 8.30 18.52 3.01
N THR A 529 7.31 19.38 2.81
CA THR A 529 7.14 20.15 1.57
C THR A 529 8.32 21.08 1.32
N LEU A 530 8.73 21.84 2.33
CA LEU A 530 9.88 22.76 2.27
C LEU A 530 11.18 22.02 1.93
N HIS A 531 11.40 20.84 2.52
CA HIS A 531 12.55 20.00 2.16
C HIS A 531 12.45 19.44 0.73
N ALA A 532 11.24 19.12 0.25
CA ALA A 532 11.02 18.62 -1.11
C ALA A 532 11.27 19.70 -2.18
N VAL A 533 10.86 20.96 -1.93
CA VAL A 533 11.14 22.10 -2.83
C VAL A 533 12.56 22.67 -2.66
N GLY A 534 13.36 22.10 -1.76
CA GLY A 534 14.77 22.44 -1.58
C GLY A 534 15.04 23.54 -0.54
N ILE A 535 14.16 24.53 -0.39
CA ILE A 535 14.37 25.66 0.54
C ILE A 535 14.61 25.20 1.98
N GLY A 536 13.92 24.13 2.41
CA GLY A 536 14.00 23.60 3.77
C GLY A 536 15.30 22.84 4.07
N ARG A 537 16.25 22.81 3.13
CA ARG A 537 17.61 22.27 3.32
C ARG A 537 18.60 23.33 3.80
N HIS A 538 18.24 24.61 3.69
CA HIS A 538 19.08 25.74 4.10
C HIS A 538 18.80 26.15 5.55
N SER A 539 19.77 26.79 6.18
CA SER A 539 19.63 27.41 7.51
C SER A 539 18.73 28.64 7.46
N GLU A 540 18.16 29.04 8.60
CA GLU A 540 17.31 30.25 8.67
C GLU A 540 18.05 31.52 8.21
N GLN A 541 19.35 31.64 8.47
CA GLN A 541 20.17 32.77 8.02
C GLN A 541 20.38 32.76 6.50
N GLU A 542 20.62 31.60 5.88
CA GLU A 542 20.73 31.48 4.43
C GLU A 542 19.40 31.81 3.74
N ILE A 543 18.29 31.32 4.29
CA ILE A 543 16.94 31.59 3.76
C ILE A 543 16.61 33.08 3.88
N PHE A 544 16.96 33.71 5.00
CA PHE A 544 16.83 35.15 5.16
C PHE A 544 17.68 35.92 4.13
N SER A 545 18.94 35.52 3.93
CA SER A 545 19.81 36.13 2.91
C SER A 545 19.25 35.97 1.49
N MET A 546 18.66 34.81 1.17
CA MET A 546 17.97 34.57 -0.10
C MET A 546 16.78 35.51 -0.28
N ALA A 547 15.92 35.65 0.73
CA ALA A 547 14.79 36.58 0.69
C ALA A 547 15.27 38.04 0.49
N CYS A 548 16.33 38.45 1.18
CA CYS A 548 16.90 39.80 0.99
C CYS A 548 17.43 40.01 -0.44
N LYS A 549 18.03 39.01 -1.07
CA LYS A 549 18.50 39.10 -2.47
C LYS A 549 17.33 39.27 -3.44
N ASP A 550 16.25 38.51 -3.26
CA ASP A 550 15.04 38.65 -4.08
C ASP A 550 14.42 40.04 -3.92
N LEU A 551 14.28 40.52 -2.68
CA LEU A 551 13.74 41.86 -2.39
C LEU A 551 14.61 42.97 -2.96
N ASN A 552 15.94 42.88 -2.82
CA ASN A 552 16.86 43.83 -3.42
C ASN A 552 16.74 43.83 -4.96
N SER A 553 16.54 42.66 -5.57
CA SER A 553 16.38 42.53 -7.02
C SER A 553 15.07 43.15 -7.50
N LEU A 554 13.96 42.89 -6.80
CA LEU A 554 12.66 43.51 -7.07
C LEU A 554 12.72 45.04 -6.86
N SER A 555 13.34 45.48 -5.76
CA SER A 555 13.51 46.90 -5.44
C SER A 555 14.35 47.63 -6.50
N ALA A 556 15.50 47.06 -6.87
CA ALA A 556 16.37 47.62 -7.90
C ALA A 556 15.68 47.66 -9.27
N TRP A 557 14.94 46.61 -9.63
CA TRP A 557 14.19 46.57 -10.88
C TRP A 557 13.07 47.60 -10.91
N LEU A 558 12.27 47.69 -9.84
CA LEU A 558 11.18 48.66 -9.74
C LEU A 558 11.74 50.08 -9.83
N GLY A 559 12.82 50.39 -9.09
CA GLY A 559 13.45 51.70 -9.08
C GLY A 559 12.42 52.80 -8.85
N ASN A 560 12.33 53.74 -9.81
CA ASN A 560 11.35 54.83 -9.82
C ASN A 560 10.10 54.55 -10.68
N LYS A 561 9.98 53.34 -11.27
CA LYS A 561 8.82 52.96 -12.10
C LYS A 561 7.58 52.84 -11.22
N LYS A 562 6.40 53.12 -11.80
CA LYS A 562 5.12 52.97 -11.10
C LYS A 562 4.72 51.50 -10.92
N TYR A 563 5.06 50.65 -11.89
CA TYR A 563 4.76 49.22 -11.91
C TYR A 563 5.96 48.46 -12.50
N PHE A 564 6.00 47.14 -12.31
CA PHE A 564 7.16 46.31 -12.68
C PHE A 564 7.40 46.22 -14.19
N THR A 565 6.39 46.59 -15.00
CA THR A 565 6.44 46.61 -16.47
C THR A 565 6.34 48.01 -17.07
N GLY A 566 6.30 49.07 -16.25
CA GLY A 566 6.28 50.46 -16.73
C GLY A 566 5.26 51.35 -15.99
N ASP A 567 4.51 52.14 -16.74
CA ASP A 567 3.51 53.10 -16.20
C ASP A 567 2.12 52.50 -15.98
N MET A 568 1.84 51.34 -16.59
CA MET A 568 0.57 50.64 -16.49
C MET A 568 0.75 49.33 -15.72
N PRO A 569 -0.17 48.98 -14.80
CA PRO A 569 -0.12 47.70 -14.10
C PRO A 569 -0.49 46.56 -15.05
N THR A 570 0.18 45.43 -14.90
CA THR A 570 -0.15 44.18 -15.60
C THR A 570 -0.34 43.02 -14.62
N GLU A 571 -0.60 41.83 -15.14
CA GLU A 571 -0.87 40.63 -14.33
C GLU A 571 0.33 40.25 -13.42
N VAL A 572 1.55 40.63 -13.81
CA VAL A 572 2.74 40.43 -12.98
C VAL A 572 2.71 41.28 -11.72
N ASP A 573 2.18 42.50 -11.80
CA ASP A 573 2.02 43.38 -10.64
C ASP A 573 1.02 42.79 -9.64
N CYS A 574 -0.05 42.14 -10.10
CA CYS A 574 -0.95 41.39 -9.23
C CYS A 574 -0.23 40.24 -8.51
N ALA A 575 0.67 39.53 -9.21
CA ALA A 575 1.41 38.41 -8.64
C ALA A 575 2.42 38.86 -7.58
N ILE A 576 3.20 39.89 -7.91
CA ILE A 576 4.20 40.46 -7.01
C ILE A 576 3.50 41.10 -5.80
N PHE A 577 2.42 41.84 -6.02
CA PHE A 577 1.59 42.41 -4.96
C PHE A 577 1.06 41.33 -4.01
N GLY A 578 0.56 40.21 -4.55
CA GLY A 578 0.01 39.11 -3.74
C GLY A 578 0.96 38.63 -2.65
N VAL A 579 2.26 38.48 -2.97
CA VAL A 579 3.31 38.04 -2.02
C VAL A 579 3.84 39.20 -1.18
N LEU A 580 4.16 40.36 -1.79
CA LEU A 580 4.70 41.51 -1.06
C LEU A 580 3.70 42.08 -0.03
N ALA A 581 2.40 42.04 -0.32
CA ALA A 581 1.36 42.46 0.62
C ALA A 581 1.35 41.61 1.90
N GLN A 582 1.75 40.33 1.84
CA GLN A 582 1.90 39.51 3.05
C GLN A 582 3.04 40.04 3.92
N LEU A 583 4.14 40.47 3.31
CA LEU A 583 5.30 41.00 4.02
C LEU A 583 5.03 42.39 4.59
N VAL A 584 4.30 43.24 3.84
CA VAL A 584 4.03 44.64 4.21
C VAL A 584 2.87 44.78 5.20
N PHE A 585 1.74 44.10 4.96
CA PHE A 585 0.51 44.33 5.75
C PHE A 585 0.22 43.23 6.77
N PHE A 586 0.62 41.98 6.51
CA PHE A 586 0.36 40.87 7.44
C PHE A 586 1.48 40.68 8.46
N ILE A 587 2.75 40.66 8.05
CA ILE A 587 3.90 40.44 8.94
C ILE A 587 4.99 41.52 8.81
N PRO A 588 4.65 42.83 8.95
CA PRO A 588 5.61 43.92 8.79
C PRO A 588 6.81 43.81 9.73
N HIS A 589 6.62 43.30 10.95
CA HIS A 589 7.68 43.16 11.96
C HIS A 589 8.52 41.89 11.82
N SER A 590 8.32 41.09 10.78
CA SER A 590 9.23 39.97 10.48
C SER A 590 10.59 40.51 10.01
N PRO A 591 11.70 39.76 10.14
CA PRO A 591 13.00 40.21 9.63
C PRO A 591 12.96 40.59 8.13
N VAL A 592 12.14 39.86 7.35
CA VAL A 592 11.97 40.12 5.91
C VAL A 592 11.07 41.35 5.67
N GLY A 593 10.07 41.59 6.53
CA GLY A 593 9.24 42.80 6.51
C GLY A 593 10.04 44.06 6.89
N GLN A 594 10.87 43.98 7.94
CA GLN A 594 11.78 45.06 8.35
C GLN A 594 12.76 45.43 7.22
N LYS A 595 13.30 44.43 6.49
CA LYS A 595 14.13 44.69 5.31
C LYS A 595 13.42 45.55 4.25
N ILE A 596 12.12 45.39 4.08
CA ILE A 596 11.33 46.24 3.17
C ILE A 596 11.21 47.65 3.73
N GLU A 597 10.88 47.77 5.02
CA GLU A 597 10.72 49.04 5.72
C GLU A 597 11.99 49.90 5.71
N ASP A 598 13.15 49.26 5.88
CA ASP A 598 14.46 49.92 6.02
C ASP A 598 15.13 50.19 4.67
N ASP A 599 15.16 49.19 3.77
CA ASP A 599 16.04 49.22 2.58
C ASP A 599 15.29 49.15 1.23
N CYS A 600 14.01 48.76 1.21
CA CYS A 600 13.23 48.58 -0.03
C CYS A 600 11.92 49.38 -0.02
N LYS A 601 11.97 50.64 0.43
CA LYS A 601 10.79 51.51 0.61
C LYS A 601 9.94 51.67 -0.66
N ASN A 602 10.55 51.61 -1.84
CA ASN A 602 9.82 51.67 -3.11
C ASN A 602 8.87 50.48 -3.31
N LEU A 603 9.18 49.30 -2.75
CA LEU A 603 8.28 48.13 -2.74
C LEU A 603 7.07 48.35 -1.83
N GLU A 604 7.26 48.97 -0.67
CA GLU A 604 6.16 49.36 0.22
C GLU A 604 5.23 50.39 -0.47
N VAL A 605 5.82 51.41 -1.10
CA VAL A 605 5.08 52.41 -1.89
C VAL A 605 4.31 51.76 -3.04
N PHE A 606 4.88 50.75 -3.69
CA PHE A 606 4.16 49.95 -4.71
C PHE A 606 2.95 49.22 -4.12
N CYS A 607 3.10 48.55 -2.97
CA CYS A 607 1.99 47.88 -2.30
C CYS A 607 0.87 48.85 -1.92
N ASN A 608 1.19 50.01 -1.33
CA ASN A 608 0.20 51.03 -0.99
C ASN A 608 -0.54 51.54 -2.22
N ARG A 609 0.18 51.79 -3.34
CA ARG A 609 -0.44 52.18 -4.61
C ARG A 609 -1.42 51.13 -5.15
N MET A 610 -1.09 49.84 -5.04
CA MET A 610 -1.97 48.76 -5.47
C MET A 610 -3.23 48.70 -4.60
N VAL A 611 -3.10 48.92 -3.28
CA VAL A 611 -4.24 49.02 -2.35
C VAL A 611 -5.12 50.23 -2.69
N GLU A 612 -4.54 51.43 -2.77
CA GLU A 612 -5.28 52.67 -3.08
C GLU A 612 -6.07 52.56 -4.40
N LYS A 613 -5.48 51.93 -5.42
CA LYS A 613 -6.07 51.88 -6.76
C LYS A 613 -7.10 50.76 -6.93
N PHE A 614 -6.85 49.57 -6.39
CA PHE A 614 -7.66 48.37 -6.68
C PHE A 614 -8.44 47.85 -5.46
N TRP A 615 -8.14 48.35 -4.27
CA TRP A 615 -8.81 48.01 -3.02
C TRP A 615 -9.23 49.27 -2.23
N PRO A 616 -10.06 50.16 -2.82
CA PRO A 616 -10.54 51.36 -2.12
C PRO A 616 -11.40 51.02 -0.88
N ASP A 617 -11.89 49.78 -0.80
CA ASP A 617 -12.65 49.18 0.29
C ASP A 617 -11.79 48.27 1.20
N TRP A 618 -10.45 48.35 1.17
CA TRP A 618 -9.54 47.45 1.90
C TRP A 618 -9.94 47.22 3.36
N ASP A 619 -10.18 48.29 4.12
CA ASP A 619 -10.56 48.19 5.55
C ASP A 619 -11.93 47.55 5.76
N GLN A 620 -12.86 47.73 4.82
CA GLN A 620 -14.18 47.09 4.86
C GLN A 620 -14.09 45.58 4.57
N GLN A 621 -13.05 45.18 3.84
CA GLN A 621 -12.76 43.76 3.53
C GLN A 621 -11.98 43.05 4.64
N LEU A 622 -11.64 43.73 5.74
CA LEU A 622 -11.05 43.11 6.92
C LEU A 622 -12.12 42.51 7.82
N HIS A 623 -11.76 41.49 8.59
CA HIS A 623 -12.68 40.94 9.59
C HIS A 623 -12.82 41.90 10.78
N HIS A 624 -14.03 42.41 11.00
CA HIS A 624 -14.41 43.20 12.18
C HIS A 624 -15.01 42.29 13.26
N ASP A 625 -14.58 42.42 14.51
CA ASP A 625 -15.06 41.58 15.61
C ASP A 625 -16.57 41.85 15.88
N GLU A 626 -17.45 40.90 15.57
CA GLU A 626 -18.84 40.93 16.07
C GLU A 626 -18.86 40.76 17.60
N LYS A 627 -19.87 41.36 18.27
CA LYS A 627 -20.02 41.33 19.74
C LYS A 627 -19.73 39.92 20.30
N PRO A 628 -18.93 39.81 21.38
CA PRO A 628 -18.51 38.50 21.86
C PRO A 628 -19.72 37.64 22.23
N VAL A 629 -19.71 36.37 21.81
CA VAL A 629 -20.68 35.33 22.21
C VAL A 629 -20.85 35.24 23.74
N LEU A 630 -19.84 35.66 24.51
CA LEU A 630 -19.88 35.81 25.97
C LEU A 630 -20.90 36.86 26.46
N GLN A 631 -21.14 37.92 25.70
CA GLN A 631 -22.15 38.94 26.03
C GLN A 631 -23.56 38.36 25.85
N THR A 632 -23.79 37.62 24.77
CA THR A 632 -25.07 36.92 24.50
C THR A 632 -25.35 35.80 25.51
N LEU A 633 -24.31 35.15 26.03
CA LEU A 633 -24.44 34.14 27.10
C LEU A 633 -24.69 34.76 28.48
N ARG A 634 -24.15 35.96 28.77
CA ARG A 634 -24.48 36.74 29.98
C ARG A 634 -25.93 37.24 30.00
N ASP A 635 -26.50 37.49 28.83
CA ASP A 635 -27.89 37.93 28.70
C ASP A 635 -28.90 36.77 28.87
N LEU A 636 -28.47 35.51 28.76
CA LEU A 636 -29.33 34.31 28.80
C LEU A 636 -29.30 33.53 30.12
N PHE A 637 -28.33 33.77 31.01
CA PHE A 637 -28.20 33.02 32.28
C PHE A 637 -27.73 33.93 33.43
N PRO A 638 -28.27 33.78 34.65
CA PRO A 638 -27.82 34.57 35.80
C PRO A 638 -26.38 34.21 36.23
N GLU A 639 -25.57 35.25 36.49
CA GLU A 639 -24.13 35.25 36.84
C GLU A 639 -23.64 34.11 37.78
N PRO A 640 -24.37 33.70 38.84
CA PRO A 640 -23.88 32.66 39.75
C PRO A 640 -23.72 31.27 39.10
N VAL A 641 -24.47 30.98 38.04
CA VAL A 641 -24.45 29.68 37.33
C VAL A 641 -23.31 29.62 36.32
N LEU A 642 -23.07 30.72 35.59
CA LEU A 642 -21.95 30.83 34.65
C LEU A 642 -20.60 30.73 35.37
N HIS A 643 -20.44 31.45 36.49
CA HIS A 643 -19.17 31.49 37.24
C HIS A 643 -18.79 30.11 37.83
N LYS A 644 -19.78 29.28 38.17
CA LYS A 644 -19.57 27.93 38.71
C LYS A 644 -19.27 26.91 37.60
N ALA A 645 -19.89 27.05 36.43
CA ALA A 645 -19.62 26.24 35.25
C ALA A 645 -18.25 26.56 34.62
N GLU A 646 -17.88 27.84 34.49
CA GLU A 646 -16.57 28.28 33.98
C GLU A 646 -15.42 27.79 34.88
N LYS A 647 -15.55 27.89 36.21
CA LYS A 647 -14.53 27.38 37.14
C LYS A 647 -14.34 25.86 37.08
N MET A 648 -15.42 25.07 36.93
CA MET A 648 -15.32 23.61 36.82
C MET A 648 -14.75 23.15 35.48
N LEU A 649 -15.09 23.82 34.37
CA LEU A 649 -14.62 23.50 33.03
C LEU A 649 -13.18 23.98 32.77
N GLN A 650 -12.81 25.19 33.19
CA GLN A 650 -11.47 25.74 32.94
C GLN A 650 -10.39 25.08 33.82
N GLY A 651 -10.68 24.85 35.11
CA GLY A 651 -9.67 24.33 36.05
C GLY A 651 -9.18 22.92 35.73
N ASN A 652 -10.10 22.00 35.42
CA ASN A 652 -9.75 20.60 35.17
C ASN A 652 -9.27 20.38 33.72
N ILE A 653 -9.95 20.97 32.72
CA ILE A 653 -9.58 20.73 31.31
C ILE A 653 -8.25 21.41 30.98
N MET A 654 -7.96 22.62 31.47
CA MET A 654 -6.65 23.22 31.19
C MET A 654 -5.50 22.52 31.91
N TYR A 655 -5.74 21.97 33.10
CA TYR A 655 -4.75 21.13 33.75
C TYR A 655 -4.43 19.88 32.93
N TYR A 656 -5.46 19.15 32.44
CA TYR A 656 -5.24 17.94 31.63
C TYR A 656 -4.69 18.23 30.23
N VAL A 657 -5.12 19.32 29.57
CA VAL A 657 -4.60 19.72 28.25
C VAL A 657 -3.18 20.26 28.35
N GLY A 658 -2.87 21.04 29.39
CA GLY A 658 -1.51 21.51 29.69
C GLY A 658 -0.58 20.36 30.04
N ALA A 659 -1.01 19.46 30.93
CA ALA A 659 -0.26 18.26 31.28
C ALA A 659 -0.05 17.32 30.08
N PHE A 660 -1.06 17.14 29.23
CA PHE A 660 -0.95 16.34 28.00
C PHE A 660 -0.04 17.00 26.95
N GLY A 661 -0.14 18.32 26.77
CA GLY A 661 0.73 19.08 25.87
C GLY A 661 2.20 19.04 26.31
N ILE A 662 2.47 19.21 27.62
CA ILE A 662 3.80 19.05 28.21
C ILE A 662 4.27 17.60 28.06
N ALA A 663 3.42 16.61 28.32
CA ALA A 663 3.77 15.20 28.16
C ALA A 663 4.13 14.86 26.71
N VAL A 664 3.31 15.25 25.73
CA VAL A 664 3.56 15.01 24.30
C VAL A 664 4.78 15.79 23.80
N GLY A 665 4.93 17.05 24.20
CA GLY A 665 6.10 17.88 23.87
C GLY A 665 7.38 17.29 24.44
N THR A 666 7.35 16.85 25.69
CA THR A 666 8.47 16.16 26.36
C THR A 666 8.78 14.83 25.67
N ILE A 667 7.76 14.05 25.27
CA ILE A 667 7.96 12.82 24.50
C ILE A 667 8.60 13.11 23.15
N ILE A 668 8.14 14.12 22.40
CA ILE A 668 8.71 14.47 21.09
C ILE A 668 10.15 14.97 21.25
N ALA A 669 10.40 15.87 22.19
CA ALA A 669 11.75 16.37 22.48
C ALA A 669 12.67 15.21 22.92
N TRP A 670 12.20 14.34 23.80
CA TRP A 670 12.90 13.13 24.20
C TRP A 670 13.19 12.22 23.00
N VAL A 671 12.23 11.95 22.12
CA VAL A 671 12.43 11.14 20.90
C VAL A 671 13.44 11.80 19.96
N CYS A 672 13.32 13.10 19.69
CA CYS A 672 14.23 13.83 18.81
C CYS A 672 15.65 13.88 19.37
N THR A 673 15.81 14.23 20.64
CA THR A 673 17.10 14.26 21.33
C THR A 673 17.71 12.86 21.40
N THR A 674 16.92 11.84 21.76
CA THR A 674 17.37 10.44 21.78
C THR A 674 17.81 9.99 20.38
N ASN A 675 17.07 10.31 19.33
CA ASN A 675 17.46 9.98 17.95
C ASN A 675 18.73 10.73 17.50
N LYS A 676 18.90 12.00 17.90
CA LYS A 676 20.11 12.78 17.63
C LYS A 676 21.33 12.17 18.34
N ILE A 677 21.20 11.85 19.63
CA ILE A 677 22.25 11.20 20.42
C ILE A 677 22.60 9.84 19.81
N ARG A 678 21.60 9.03 19.46
CA ARG A 678 21.81 7.75 18.78
C ARG A 678 22.56 7.92 17.46
N ARG A 679 22.15 8.89 16.62
CA ARG A 679 22.84 9.17 15.35
C ARG A 679 24.28 9.61 15.57
N GLN A 680 24.54 10.43 16.58
CA GLN A 680 25.91 10.80 16.95
C GLN A 680 26.73 9.59 17.37
N LYS A 681 26.16 8.67 18.18
CA LYS A 681 26.82 7.41 18.55
C LYS A 681 27.13 6.55 17.33
N TRP A 682 26.18 6.34 16.43
CA TRP A 682 26.40 5.53 15.23
C TRP A 682 27.42 6.16 14.28
N ASN A 683 27.50 7.48 14.21
CA ASN A 683 28.53 8.15 13.40
C ASN A 683 29.90 8.13 14.10
N ALA A 684 29.97 7.85 15.40
CA ALA A 684 31.18 7.84 16.20
C ALA A 684 31.85 6.46 16.30
N VAL A 685 31.23 5.37 15.80
CA VAL A 685 31.81 4.01 15.85
C VAL A 685 33.07 3.84 14.99
N GLY A 686 33.37 4.83 14.15
CA GLY A 686 34.51 4.82 13.24
C GLY A 686 34.09 4.79 11.78
N ARG A 687 35.04 5.11 10.90
CA ARG A 687 34.84 4.98 9.45
C ARG A 687 34.90 3.50 9.08
N ASP A 688 34.01 3.08 8.18
CA ASP A 688 33.91 1.71 7.67
C ASP A 688 33.60 0.65 8.75
N VAL A 689 33.02 1.05 9.88
CA VAL A 689 32.42 0.17 10.88
C VAL A 689 30.91 0.13 10.68
N VAL A 690 30.35 -1.07 10.60
CA VAL A 690 28.90 -1.27 10.39
C VAL A 690 28.17 -1.23 11.74
N VAL A 691 27.15 -0.39 11.87
CA VAL A 691 26.21 -0.50 13.00
C VAL A 691 25.03 -1.36 12.58
N LEU A 692 24.96 -2.58 13.09
CA LEU A 692 23.85 -3.51 12.90
C LEU A 692 22.72 -3.20 13.87
N HIS A 693 21.57 -2.76 13.35
CA HIS A 693 20.39 -2.51 14.15
C HIS A 693 19.49 -3.74 14.18
N THR A 694 19.26 -4.28 15.37
CA THR A 694 18.48 -5.52 15.56
C THR A 694 17.67 -5.51 16.85
N VAL A 695 16.78 -6.49 17.02
CA VAL A 695 16.03 -6.71 18.27
C VAL A 695 16.96 -7.27 19.36
N LYS A 696 16.49 -7.24 20.61
CA LYS A 696 17.24 -7.81 21.74
C LYS A 696 17.64 -9.27 21.49
N ARG A 697 18.81 -9.65 22.00
CA ARG A 697 19.32 -11.02 22.02
C ARG A 697 18.28 -11.97 22.65
N ALA A 698 18.29 -13.23 22.23
CA ALA A 698 17.38 -14.26 22.74
C ALA A 698 18.05 -15.11 23.81
N ARG A 699 17.26 -15.94 24.49
CA ARG A 699 17.78 -16.92 25.47
C ARG A 699 18.58 -18.06 24.84
N SER A 700 18.34 -18.37 23.56
CA SER A 700 18.93 -19.55 22.91
C SER A 700 19.63 -19.27 21.58
N THR A 701 19.41 -18.10 20.99
CA THR A 701 20.07 -17.64 19.75
C THR A 701 20.51 -16.18 19.88
N PRO A 702 21.61 -15.76 19.22
CA PRO A 702 22.03 -14.35 19.19
C PRO A 702 21.01 -13.42 18.55
N ALA A 703 20.06 -13.93 17.75
CA ALA A 703 18.96 -13.12 17.24
C ALA A 703 17.72 -13.99 17.00
N VAL A 704 16.55 -13.46 17.40
CA VAL A 704 15.23 -14.10 17.19
C VAL A 704 14.75 -13.96 15.74
N SER A 705 15.21 -12.93 15.03
CA SER A 705 14.92 -12.78 13.61
C SER A 705 15.94 -13.59 12.79
N PRO A 706 15.50 -14.53 11.93
CA PRO A 706 16.42 -15.27 11.06
C PRO A 706 17.19 -14.34 10.13
N PHE A 707 16.57 -13.24 9.67
CA PHE A 707 17.23 -12.23 8.85
C PHE A 707 18.34 -11.47 9.58
N ALA A 708 18.18 -11.24 10.89
CA ALA A 708 19.21 -10.59 11.71
C ALA A 708 20.39 -11.53 11.96
N LEU A 709 20.11 -12.79 12.27
CA LEU A 709 21.14 -13.81 12.42
C LEU A 709 21.89 -14.05 11.10
N LYS A 710 21.18 -14.08 9.97
CA LYS A 710 21.77 -14.12 8.62
C LYS A 710 22.77 -12.99 8.41
N LEU A 711 22.32 -11.74 8.60
CA LEU A 711 23.16 -10.57 8.33
C LEU A 711 24.37 -10.49 9.26
N GLU A 712 24.21 -10.81 10.54
CA GLU A 712 25.33 -10.83 11.48
C GLU A 712 26.31 -11.97 11.20
N THR A 713 25.81 -13.14 10.77
CA THR A 713 26.67 -14.25 10.32
C THR A 713 27.47 -13.86 9.08
N TYR A 714 26.86 -13.14 8.12
CA TYR A 714 27.57 -12.60 6.96
C TYR A 714 28.70 -11.63 7.38
N LEU A 715 28.44 -10.69 8.28
CA LEU A 715 29.47 -9.75 8.76
C LEU A 715 30.67 -10.49 9.36
N ARG A 716 30.41 -11.55 10.12
CA ARG A 716 31.45 -12.42 10.72
C ARG A 716 32.19 -13.24 9.68
N MET A 717 31.48 -13.83 8.72
CA MET A 717 32.08 -14.58 7.61
C MET A 717 32.96 -13.69 6.72
N ALA A 718 32.55 -12.44 6.52
CA ALA A 718 33.26 -11.46 5.70
C ALA A 718 34.43 -10.79 6.44
N ASP A 719 34.54 -10.99 7.75
CA ASP A 719 35.45 -10.23 8.63
C ASP A 719 35.25 -8.70 8.45
N ILE A 720 33.99 -8.27 8.47
CA ILE A 720 33.62 -6.85 8.41
C ILE A 720 33.39 -6.36 9.85
N PRO A 721 34.11 -5.31 10.30
CA PRO A 721 33.95 -4.80 11.66
C PRO A 721 32.56 -4.21 11.86
N TYR A 722 31.92 -4.59 12.98
CA TYR A 722 30.56 -4.14 13.26
C TYR A 722 30.28 -3.97 14.75
N GLU A 723 29.32 -3.11 15.06
CA GLU A 723 28.70 -2.96 16.38
C GLU A 723 27.20 -3.27 16.31
N VAL A 724 26.61 -3.71 17.42
CA VAL A 724 25.19 -4.05 17.48
C VAL A 724 24.41 -3.00 18.27
N ASP A 725 23.46 -2.34 17.63
CA ASP A 725 22.49 -1.44 18.26
C ASP A 725 21.13 -2.12 18.42
N MET A 726 20.73 -2.35 19.67
CA MET A 726 19.41 -2.89 20.00
C MET A 726 18.38 -1.81 20.37
N THR A 727 18.77 -0.53 20.32
CA THR A 727 17.93 0.57 20.80
C THR A 727 16.95 1.10 19.74
N LYS A 728 17.25 0.89 18.44
CA LYS A 728 16.36 1.23 17.33
C LYS A 728 16.27 0.09 16.30
N PRO A 729 15.60 -1.02 16.65
CA PRO A 729 15.54 -2.23 15.80
C PRO A 729 14.84 -2.03 14.44
N TRP A 730 13.93 -1.05 14.32
CA TRP A 730 13.09 -0.88 13.14
C TRP A 730 13.65 0.18 12.19
N GLY A 731 14.03 -0.23 10.98
CA GLY A 731 14.71 0.61 9.99
C GLY A 731 13.80 1.39 9.05
N PRO A 732 14.36 2.08 8.05
CA PRO A 732 13.64 2.88 7.06
C PRO A 732 12.50 2.15 6.33
N LYS A 733 12.70 0.86 6.01
CA LYS A 733 11.68 -0.01 5.40
C LYS A 733 10.69 -0.63 6.41
N GLY A 734 10.78 -0.26 7.69
CA GLY A 734 9.91 -0.76 8.76
C GLY A 734 10.07 -2.26 9.07
N LYS A 735 11.25 -2.83 8.80
CA LYS A 735 11.66 -4.20 9.15
C LYS A 735 13.02 -4.17 9.88
N CYS A 736 13.38 -5.32 10.44
CA CYS A 736 14.64 -5.61 11.14
C CYS A 736 15.24 -6.86 10.48
N PRO A 737 16.56 -6.94 10.24
CA PRO A 737 17.58 -5.95 10.60
C PRO A 737 17.68 -4.80 9.58
N TRP A 738 18.46 -3.78 9.93
CA TRP A 738 18.98 -2.74 9.03
C TRP A 738 20.35 -2.27 9.54
N ILE A 739 21.11 -1.53 8.74
CA ILE A 739 22.44 -1.06 9.13
C ILE A 739 22.61 0.46 8.96
N THR A 740 23.55 1.03 9.72
CA THR A 740 24.17 2.31 9.41
C THR A 740 25.65 2.09 9.12
N VAL A 741 26.18 2.62 8.01
CA VAL A 741 27.62 2.59 7.70
C VAL A 741 28.03 3.90 7.02
N ASN A 742 29.06 4.57 7.53
CA ASN A 742 29.50 5.90 7.06
C ASN A 742 28.37 6.94 6.95
N GLY A 743 27.40 6.89 7.86
CA GLY A 743 26.25 7.81 7.87
C GLY A 743 25.18 7.50 6.82
N GLU A 744 25.25 6.37 6.12
CA GLU A 744 24.21 5.87 5.21
C GLU A 744 23.40 4.76 5.89
N ASP A 745 22.06 4.82 5.74
CA ASP A 745 21.13 3.85 6.31
C ASP A 745 20.69 2.87 5.21
N ILE A 746 21.04 1.60 5.35
CA ILE A 746 20.70 0.56 4.38
C ILE A 746 19.77 -0.46 5.06
N ALA A 747 18.68 -0.80 4.39
CA ALA A 747 17.65 -1.70 4.91
C ALA A 747 17.33 -2.79 3.89
N ASP A 748 16.76 -3.90 4.39
CA ASP A 748 16.70 -5.22 3.74
C ASP A 748 18.03 -5.99 3.87
N SER A 749 17.97 -7.21 4.41
CA SER A 749 19.18 -7.97 4.74
C SER A 749 19.96 -8.38 3.49
N GLN A 750 19.29 -8.71 2.37
CA GLN A 750 19.98 -9.10 1.15
C GLN A 750 20.59 -7.89 0.45
N LEU A 751 19.83 -6.79 0.29
CA LEU A 751 20.37 -5.57 -0.30
C LEU A 751 21.52 -5.00 0.54
N THR A 752 21.44 -5.16 1.86
CA THR A 752 22.54 -4.83 2.77
C THR A 752 23.79 -5.67 2.48
N ILE A 753 23.65 -6.99 2.37
CA ILE A 753 24.76 -7.89 2.04
C ILE A 753 25.38 -7.48 0.70
N GLU A 754 24.58 -7.25 -0.33
CA GLU A 754 25.09 -6.83 -1.66
C GLU A 754 25.85 -5.50 -1.60
N ALA A 755 25.32 -4.51 -0.86
CA ALA A 755 25.96 -3.22 -0.67
C ALA A 755 27.29 -3.35 0.09
N LEU A 756 27.34 -4.18 1.14
CA LEU A 756 28.54 -4.45 1.91
C LEU A 756 29.59 -5.23 1.11
N THR A 757 29.18 -6.27 0.38
CA THR A 757 30.04 -7.04 -0.54
C THR A 757 30.75 -6.09 -1.50
N LYS A 758 30.01 -5.16 -2.12
CA LYS A 758 30.60 -4.15 -3.02
C LYS A 758 31.50 -3.15 -2.29
N LYS A 759 31.06 -2.64 -1.13
CA LYS A 759 31.77 -1.59 -0.38
C LYS A 759 33.10 -2.07 0.20
N PHE A 760 33.13 -3.29 0.73
CA PHE A 760 34.30 -3.89 1.38
C PHE A 760 35.08 -4.86 0.49
N ASN A 761 34.65 -5.03 -0.77
CA ASN A 761 35.24 -5.97 -1.73
C ASN A 761 35.28 -7.42 -1.20
N LYS A 762 34.15 -7.90 -0.66
CA LYS A 762 34.01 -9.22 0.01
C LYS A 762 33.14 -10.18 -0.80
N TYR A 763 33.60 -10.59 -1.98
CA TYR A 763 32.87 -11.49 -2.88
C TYR A 763 33.03 -12.97 -2.49
N MET A 764 32.25 -13.44 -1.50
CA MET A 764 32.32 -14.83 -1.02
C MET A 764 31.98 -15.85 -2.10
N ASP A 765 31.02 -15.52 -2.96
CA ASP A 765 30.54 -16.41 -4.01
C ASP A 765 31.42 -16.37 -5.27
N SER A 766 32.60 -15.74 -5.23
CA SER A 766 33.51 -15.61 -6.38
C SER A 766 33.96 -16.96 -6.95
N HIS A 767 34.06 -17.99 -6.10
CA HIS A 767 34.43 -19.36 -6.48
C HIS A 767 33.30 -20.15 -7.13
N LEU A 768 32.05 -19.64 -7.09
CA LEU A 768 30.89 -20.32 -7.63
C LEU A 768 30.69 -19.99 -9.11
N THR A 769 30.34 -21.02 -9.88
CA THR A 769 29.82 -20.88 -11.24
C THR A 769 28.49 -20.11 -11.25
N LEU A 770 28.07 -19.65 -12.43
CA LEU A 770 26.80 -18.95 -12.56
C LEU A 770 25.61 -19.86 -12.21
N GLU A 771 25.66 -21.15 -12.57
CA GLU A 771 24.64 -22.13 -12.18
C GLU A 771 24.60 -22.32 -10.65
N GLU A 772 25.75 -22.47 -9.98
CA GLU A 772 25.80 -22.61 -8.52
C GLU A 772 25.28 -21.36 -7.79
N LYS A 773 25.63 -20.16 -8.27
CA LYS A 773 25.06 -18.90 -7.75
C LYS A 773 23.54 -18.86 -7.90
N SER A 774 23.02 -19.44 -8.97
CA SER A 774 21.59 -19.50 -9.26
C SER A 774 20.86 -20.46 -8.33
N ILE A 775 21.47 -21.62 -8.06
CA ILE A 775 20.97 -22.59 -7.07
C ILE A 775 21.00 -21.98 -5.66
N ALA A 776 22.11 -21.32 -5.30
CA ALA A 776 22.26 -20.60 -4.03
C ALA A 776 21.17 -19.53 -3.86
N ARG A 777 20.90 -18.74 -4.91
CA ARG A 777 19.82 -17.76 -4.90
C ARG A 777 18.47 -18.41 -4.66
N ALA A 778 18.13 -19.46 -5.40
CA ALA A 778 16.85 -20.14 -5.30
C ALA A 778 16.62 -20.69 -3.88
N MET A 779 17.64 -21.29 -3.24
CA MET A 779 17.53 -21.79 -1.86
C MET A 779 17.34 -20.68 -0.84
N ARG A 780 18.05 -19.56 -1.00
CA ARG A 780 17.84 -18.38 -0.17
C ARG A 780 16.41 -17.88 -0.29
N VAL A 781 15.90 -17.70 -1.52
CA VAL A 781 14.54 -17.20 -1.77
C VAL A 781 13.50 -18.16 -1.19
N MET A 782 13.67 -19.46 -1.36
CA MET A 782 12.79 -20.47 -0.75
C MET A 782 12.67 -20.29 0.77
N MET A 783 13.80 -20.06 1.45
CA MET A 783 13.80 -19.87 2.90
C MET A 783 13.22 -18.50 3.32
N GLU A 784 13.55 -17.44 2.57
CA GLU A 784 13.20 -16.07 2.92
C GLU A 784 11.75 -15.69 2.60
N GLU A 785 11.19 -16.21 1.50
CA GLU A 785 9.86 -15.86 1.02
C GLU A 785 8.81 -16.91 1.42
N HIS A 786 9.07 -18.21 1.17
CA HIS A 786 8.08 -19.26 1.37
C HIS A 786 8.15 -19.90 2.76
N PHE A 787 9.29 -20.47 3.14
CA PHE A 787 9.43 -21.13 4.45
C PHE A 787 9.19 -20.16 5.61
N PHE A 788 9.62 -18.90 5.49
CA PHE A 788 9.34 -17.89 6.50
C PHE A 788 7.84 -17.69 6.75
N CYS A 789 7.01 -17.73 5.71
CA CYS A 789 5.55 -17.66 5.85
C CYS A 789 5.00 -18.88 6.58
N CYS A 790 5.48 -20.09 6.28
CA CYS A 790 5.13 -21.33 7.00
C CYS A 790 5.50 -21.23 8.49
N LEU A 791 6.70 -20.73 8.78
CA LEU A 791 7.19 -20.54 10.14
C LEU A 791 6.36 -19.49 10.90
N GLN A 792 5.96 -18.40 10.25
CA GLN A 792 5.12 -17.36 10.87
C GLN A 792 3.71 -17.85 11.21
N VAL A 793 3.09 -18.64 10.34
CA VAL A 793 1.78 -19.25 10.63
C VAL A 793 1.89 -20.14 11.86
N TRP A 794 2.86 -21.06 11.88
CA TRP A 794 3.07 -21.93 13.03
C TRP A 794 3.37 -21.12 14.30
N MET A 795 4.40 -20.27 14.28
CA MET A 795 4.92 -19.57 15.46
C MET A 795 3.89 -18.62 16.09
N PHE A 796 3.09 -17.93 15.29
CA PHE A 796 2.22 -16.85 15.78
C PHE A 796 0.74 -17.23 15.85
N LEU A 797 0.27 -18.16 15.01
CA LEU A 797 -1.14 -18.56 14.95
C LEU A 797 -1.34 -19.88 15.68
N ASP A 798 -0.60 -20.93 15.29
CA ASP A 798 -0.80 -22.29 15.83
C ASP A 798 -0.21 -22.45 17.24
N ASP A 799 1.09 -22.18 17.42
CA ASP A 799 1.76 -22.11 18.73
C ASP A 799 1.29 -20.89 19.53
N GLY A 800 0.76 -19.88 18.83
CA GLY A 800 0.09 -18.76 19.47
C GLY A 800 1.01 -17.85 20.29
N PHE A 801 2.27 -17.69 19.84
CA PHE A 801 3.36 -16.94 20.49
C PHE A 801 3.93 -17.59 21.76
N VAL A 802 3.59 -18.83 22.10
CA VAL A 802 4.10 -19.47 23.33
C VAL A 802 5.61 -19.63 23.26
N SER A 803 6.11 -20.23 22.19
CA SER A 803 7.52 -20.46 21.92
C SER A 803 8.25 -19.13 21.66
N PHE A 804 7.65 -18.22 20.89
CA PHE A 804 8.18 -16.87 20.67
C PHE A 804 8.26 -16.03 21.96
N ARG A 805 7.40 -16.26 22.96
CA ARG A 805 7.50 -15.54 24.24
C ARG A 805 8.59 -16.13 25.13
N ARG A 806 8.74 -17.46 25.11
CA ARG A 806 9.79 -18.18 25.86
C ARG A 806 11.20 -17.84 25.39
N ALA A 807 11.33 -17.41 24.14
CA ALA A 807 12.50 -16.84 23.51
C ALA A 807 13.20 -15.72 24.29
N PHE A 808 12.41 -14.86 24.94
CA PHE A 808 12.86 -13.59 25.48
C PHE A 808 12.77 -13.59 27.00
N ASN A 809 13.66 -12.80 27.62
CA ASN A 809 13.58 -12.50 29.03
C ASN A 809 12.65 -11.30 29.27
N PHE A 810 11.33 -11.52 29.30
CA PHE A 810 10.35 -10.45 29.55
C PHE A 810 10.24 -10.13 31.04
N PRO A 811 10.34 -8.85 31.45
CA PRO A 811 9.94 -8.44 32.80
C PRO A 811 8.42 -8.64 32.99
N PHE A 812 7.98 -8.80 34.24
CA PHE A 812 6.58 -9.11 34.58
C PHE A 812 5.55 -8.12 34.00
N GLY A 813 5.82 -6.81 34.05
CA GLY A 813 4.91 -5.76 33.56
C GLY A 813 4.63 -5.79 32.03
N PRO A 814 5.67 -5.76 31.18
CA PRO A 814 5.51 -5.94 29.73
C PRO A 814 4.80 -7.24 29.32
N SER A 815 4.90 -8.31 30.14
CA SER A 815 4.18 -9.56 29.87
C SER A 815 2.65 -9.41 29.99
N LEU A 816 2.14 -8.61 30.92
CA LEU A 816 0.70 -8.38 31.06
C LEU A 816 0.15 -7.55 29.90
N LEU A 817 0.85 -6.48 29.54
CA LEU A 817 0.49 -5.65 28.37
C LEU A 817 0.53 -6.47 27.07
N PHE A 818 1.55 -7.33 26.91
CA PHE A 818 1.64 -8.23 25.78
C PHE A 818 0.46 -9.18 25.69
N SER A 819 0.02 -9.76 26.81
CA SER A 819 -1.18 -10.63 26.87
C SER A 819 -2.45 -9.90 26.42
N ILE A 820 -2.60 -8.62 26.77
CA ILE A 820 -3.75 -7.79 26.33
C ILE A 820 -3.67 -7.50 24.82
N LEU A 821 -2.48 -7.27 24.27
CA LEU A 821 -2.27 -6.98 22.86
C LEU A 821 -2.18 -8.22 21.96
N LEU A 822 -2.04 -9.41 22.55
CA LEU A 822 -1.86 -10.67 21.83
C LEU A 822 -2.99 -10.95 20.82
N PRO A 823 -4.30 -10.78 21.15
CA PRO A 823 -5.37 -10.96 20.18
C PRO A 823 -5.24 -10.01 18.97
N PHE A 824 -4.80 -8.77 19.20
CA PHE A 824 -4.58 -7.79 18.15
C PHE A 824 -3.40 -8.16 17.24
N PHE A 825 -2.28 -8.65 17.81
CA PHE A 825 -1.15 -9.14 17.02
C PHE A 825 -1.52 -10.38 16.21
N LYS A 826 -2.21 -11.36 16.83
CA LYS A 826 -2.74 -12.54 16.13
C LYS A 826 -3.67 -12.14 14.98
N TYR A 827 -4.60 -11.21 15.21
CA TYR A 827 -5.49 -10.70 14.16
C TYR A 827 -4.70 -10.07 12.99
N LYS A 828 -3.69 -9.25 13.28
CA LYS A 828 -2.85 -8.63 12.25
C LYS A 828 -2.07 -9.66 11.44
N ILE A 829 -1.43 -10.63 12.10
CA ILE A 829 -0.64 -11.67 11.43
C ILE A 829 -1.55 -12.60 10.65
N ASN A 830 -2.69 -13.01 11.21
CA ASN A 830 -3.69 -13.83 10.52
C ASN A 830 -4.16 -13.15 9.23
N ARG A 831 -4.44 -11.84 9.26
CA ARG A 831 -4.79 -11.08 8.05
C ARG A 831 -3.66 -10.98 7.05
N ALA A 832 -2.43 -10.81 7.52
CA ALA A 832 -1.25 -10.78 6.65
C ALA A 832 -1.04 -12.13 5.94
N MET A 833 -1.05 -13.22 6.71
CA MET A 833 -0.91 -14.59 6.19
C MET A 833 -2.07 -15.02 5.29
N HIS A 834 -3.28 -14.52 5.53
CA HIS A 834 -4.41 -14.72 4.62
C HIS A 834 -4.27 -13.93 3.30
N ALA A 835 -3.67 -12.74 3.36
CA ALA A 835 -3.46 -11.90 2.18
C ALA A 835 -2.45 -12.53 1.21
N VAL A 836 -1.32 -13.03 1.72
CA VAL A 836 -0.31 -13.73 0.90
C VAL A 836 -0.83 -15.09 0.40
N GLY A 837 -1.68 -15.75 1.19
CA GLY A 837 -2.38 -16.98 0.79
C GLY A 837 -2.17 -18.13 1.77
N MET A 838 -1.12 -18.09 2.58
CA MET A 838 -0.75 -19.16 3.51
C MET A 838 -1.89 -19.55 4.46
N ARG A 839 -2.66 -18.59 4.99
CA ARG A 839 -3.78 -18.91 5.90
C ARG A 839 -5.08 -19.37 5.20
N ARG A 840 -5.04 -19.59 3.88
CA ARG A 840 -6.12 -20.23 3.14
C ARG A 840 -5.97 -21.75 3.10
N HIS A 841 -4.84 -22.25 3.60
CA HIS A 841 -4.52 -23.65 3.81
C HIS A 841 -4.81 -24.05 5.25
N THR A 842 -5.01 -25.35 5.50
CA THR A 842 -5.07 -25.88 6.87
C THR A 842 -3.69 -25.83 7.51
N SER A 843 -3.62 -25.92 8.84
CA SER A 843 -2.32 -25.87 9.54
C SER A 843 -1.43 -27.07 9.16
N GLU A 844 -2.04 -28.24 8.88
CA GLU A 844 -1.34 -29.44 8.41
C GLU A 844 -0.77 -29.27 6.99
N GLU A 845 -1.53 -28.65 6.07
CA GLU A 845 -1.04 -28.33 4.73
C GLU A 845 0.16 -27.38 4.78
N VAL A 846 0.11 -26.35 5.64
CA VAL A 846 1.20 -25.37 5.82
C VAL A 846 2.44 -26.03 6.44
N GLU A 847 2.25 -26.92 7.41
CA GLU A 847 3.33 -27.71 8.00
C GLU A 847 4.03 -28.56 6.94
N GLU A 848 3.27 -29.27 6.11
CA GLU A 848 3.84 -30.11 5.05
C GLU A 848 4.60 -29.29 4.01
N MET A 849 4.09 -28.11 3.63
CA MET A 849 4.80 -27.16 2.78
C MET A 849 6.16 -26.77 3.37
N GLY A 850 6.21 -26.42 4.65
CA GLY A 850 7.46 -26.07 5.32
C GLY A 850 8.41 -27.26 5.48
N ARG A 851 7.90 -28.48 5.71
CA ARG A 851 8.71 -29.71 5.75
C ARG A 851 9.34 -30.01 4.40
N LYS A 852 8.63 -29.80 3.29
CA LYS A 852 9.18 -29.96 1.92
C LYS A 852 10.35 -29.01 1.65
N ASP A 853 10.28 -27.77 2.11
CA ASP A 853 11.40 -26.82 1.94
C ASP A 853 12.63 -27.24 2.75
N ILE A 854 12.43 -27.67 4.01
CA ILE A 854 13.52 -28.20 4.85
C ILE A 854 14.11 -29.47 4.22
N MET A 855 13.25 -30.36 3.70
CA MET A 855 13.69 -31.57 3.02
C MET A 855 14.50 -31.24 1.77
N ALA A 856 14.08 -30.25 0.96
CA ALA A 856 14.86 -29.81 -0.19
C ALA A 856 16.27 -29.33 0.18
N LEU A 857 16.42 -28.61 1.31
CA LEU A 857 17.72 -28.25 1.85
C LEU A 857 18.53 -29.49 2.29
N SER A 858 17.89 -30.44 2.97
CA SER A 858 18.52 -31.69 3.42
C SER A 858 19.05 -32.51 2.25
N LEU A 859 18.22 -32.70 1.22
CA LEU A 859 18.56 -33.46 0.01
C LEU A 859 19.69 -32.80 -0.79
N TRP A 860 19.69 -31.46 -0.87
CA TRP A 860 20.75 -30.75 -1.56
C TRP A 860 22.06 -30.71 -0.78
N LEU A 861 22.01 -30.52 0.55
CA LEU A 861 23.20 -30.55 1.38
C LEU A 861 23.89 -31.91 1.26
N GLY A 862 23.13 -33.01 1.33
CA GLY A 862 23.68 -34.36 1.29
C GLY A 862 24.82 -34.52 2.31
N ASP A 863 25.99 -34.92 1.82
CA ASP A 863 27.23 -35.07 2.60
C ASP A 863 28.16 -33.85 2.54
N LYS A 864 27.75 -32.75 1.88
CA LYS A 864 28.57 -31.54 1.74
C LYS A 864 28.76 -30.86 3.10
N ASN A 865 29.90 -30.19 3.26
CA ASN A 865 30.18 -29.43 4.47
C ASN A 865 29.31 -28.17 4.57
N TYR A 866 29.09 -27.51 3.43
CA TYR A 866 28.30 -26.30 3.25
C TYR A 866 27.41 -26.43 2.01
N PHE A 867 26.44 -25.54 1.85
CA PHE A 867 25.43 -25.67 0.80
C PHE A 867 26.02 -25.63 -0.61
N MET A 868 27.12 -24.92 -0.83
CA MET A 868 27.79 -24.86 -2.13
C MET A 868 29.12 -25.64 -2.16
N GLY A 869 29.27 -26.65 -1.29
CA GLY A 869 30.40 -27.58 -1.32
C GLY A 869 31.29 -27.50 -0.09
N ALA A 870 32.60 -27.34 -0.30
CA ALA A 870 33.61 -27.44 0.77
C ALA A 870 33.81 -26.13 1.56
N GLN A 871 33.50 -24.98 0.96
CA GLN A 871 33.64 -23.66 1.58
C GLN A 871 32.27 -23.02 1.81
N PRO A 872 32.09 -22.23 2.88
CA PRO A 872 30.84 -21.51 3.12
C PRO A 872 30.71 -20.33 2.15
N SER A 873 29.49 -20.09 1.69
CA SER A 873 29.12 -19.03 0.76
C SER A 873 28.00 -18.14 1.33
N GLU A 874 27.56 -17.10 0.61
CA GLU A 874 26.55 -16.16 1.15
C GLU A 874 25.22 -16.87 1.50
N VAL A 875 24.86 -17.95 0.78
CA VAL A 875 23.63 -18.72 1.04
C VAL A 875 23.65 -19.40 2.40
N ASP A 876 24.82 -19.82 2.87
CA ASP A 876 24.97 -20.49 4.15
C ASP A 876 24.56 -19.56 5.30
N CYS A 877 24.80 -18.25 5.16
CA CYS A 877 24.34 -17.25 6.13
C CYS A 877 22.81 -17.25 6.24
N ALA A 878 22.11 -17.30 5.09
CA ALA A 878 20.66 -17.27 5.04
C ALA A 878 20.08 -18.54 5.66
N ILE A 879 20.54 -19.70 5.19
CA ILE A 879 20.01 -20.99 5.62
C ILE A 879 20.32 -21.23 7.11
N PHE A 880 21.54 -20.91 7.55
CA PHE A 880 21.89 -20.98 8.97
C PHE A 880 20.97 -20.08 9.82
N GLY A 881 20.70 -18.86 9.36
CA GLY A 881 19.81 -17.92 10.04
C GLY A 881 18.42 -18.51 10.36
N PHE A 882 17.84 -19.28 9.45
CA PHE A 882 16.54 -19.95 9.62
C PHE A 882 16.64 -21.25 10.42
N LEU A 883 17.54 -22.16 10.04
CA LEU A 883 17.67 -23.47 10.70
C LEU A 883 18.08 -23.32 12.17
N ALA A 884 18.88 -22.31 12.51
CA ALA A 884 19.23 -21.98 13.89
C ALA A 884 18.00 -21.68 14.75
N GLN A 885 16.97 -21.03 14.19
CA GLN A 885 15.72 -20.78 14.91
C GLN A 885 15.02 -22.11 15.20
N LEU A 886 14.96 -23.03 14.24
CA LEU A 886 14.30 -24.31 14.43
C LEU A 886 15.03 -25.17 15.48
N LEU A 887 16.36 -25.21 15.40
CA LEU A 887 17.18 -26.09 16.23
C LEU A 887 17.29 -25.60 17.69
N TRP A 888 17.59 -24.32 17.90
CA TRP A 888 17.85 -23.80 19.25
C TRP A 888 16.70 -22.99 19.81
N HIS A 889 15.85 -22.42 18.96
CA HIS A 889 14.75 -21.57 19.42
C HIS A 889 13.42 -22.32 19.54
N PHE A 890 13.13 -23.16 18.56
CA PHE A 890 11.87 -23.88 18.43
C PHE A 890 12.05 -25.39 18.30
N PRO A 891 12.85 -26.06 19.17
CA PRO A 891 13.17 -27.49 19.00
C PRO A 891 11.93 -28.40 19.08
N HIS A 892 10.86 -27.94 19.75
CA HIS A 892 9.61 -28.70 19.89
C HIS A 892 8.57 -28.38 18.82
N SER A 893 8.86 -27.45 17.90
CA SER A 893 8.01 -27.21 16.74
C SER A 893 7.96 -28.46 15.84
N PRO A 894 6.93 -28.59 14.98
CA PRO A 894 6.90 -29.68 14.01
C PRO A 894 8.14 -29.69 13.11
N TYR A 895 8.61 -28.50 12.71
CA TYR A 895 9.84 -28.34 11.93
C TYR A 895 11.12 -28.72 12.71
N GLY A 896 11.21 -28.32 13.98
CA GLY A 896 12.34 -28.68 14.86
C GLY A 896 12.41 -30.20 15.09
N LYS A 897 11.26 -30.84 15.35
CA LYS A 897 11.17 -32.31 15.44
C LYS A 897 11.60 -32.97 14.14
N PHE A 898 11.13 -32.46 13.00
CA PHE A 898 11.48 -32.98 11.68
C PHE A 898 12.98 -32.91 11.40
N LEU A 899 13.68 -31.86 11.83
CA LEU A 899 15.14 -31.81 11.76
C LEU A 899 15.81 -32.96 12.54
N HIS A 900 15.31 -33.25 13.74
CA HIS A 900 15.86 -34.31 14.60
C HIS A 900 15.57 -35.72 14.13
N THR A 901 14.48 -35.93 13.36
CA THR A 901 14.07 -37.27 12.92
C THR A 901 14.48 -37.60 11.48
N GLU A 902 14.40 -36.63 10.56
CA GLU A 902 14.51 -36.89 9.12
C GLU A 902 15.61 -36.07 8.42
N CYS A 903 16.08 -34.96 9.00
CA CYS A 903 17.08 -34.08 8.39
C CYS A 903 18.31 -33.85 9.29
N ILE A 904 18.92 -34.95 9.76
CA ILE A 904 20.00 -34.93 10.76
C ILE A 904 21.28 -34.24 10.22
N ASN A 905 21.53 -34.35 8.91
CA ASN A 905 22.64 -33.66 8.25
C ASN A 905 22.57 -32.13 8.40
N LEU A 906 21.36 -31.55 8.41
CA LEU A 906 21.15 -30.12 8.64
C LEU A 906 21.53 -29.69 10.07
N ILE A 907 21.39 -30.58 11.06
CA ILE A 907 21.84 -30.32 12.44
C ILE A 907 23.37 -30.27 12.49
N ALA A 908 24.04 -31.23 11.86
CA ALA A 908 25.50 -31.25 11.77
C ALA A 908 26.03 -29.98 11.08
N TYR A 909 25.39 -29.57 9.98
CA TYR A 909 25.66 -28.31 9.30
C TYR A 909 25.51 -27.08 10.22
N CYS A 910 24.40 -26.98 10.96
CA CYS A 910 24.16 -25.84 11.87
C CYS A 910 25.22 -25.77 12.98
N ASN A 911 25.60 -26.90 13.56
CA ASN A 911 26.67 -26.93 14.56
C ASN A 911 28.00 -26.46 13.95
N ARG A 912 28.37 -26.91 12.74
CA ARG A 912 29.57 -26.41 12.04
C ARG A 912 29.55 -24.90 11.83
N MET A 913 28.42 -24.34 11.37
CA MET A 913 28.28 -22.90 11.17
C MET A 913 28.39 -22.11 12.47
N ARG A 914 27.73 -22.58 13.54
CA ARG A 914 27.83 -21.98 14.88
C ARG A 914 29.26 -22.03 15.41
N ASP A 915 29.89 -23.20 15.41
CA ASP A 915 31.19 -23.38 16.03
C ASP A 915 32.29 -22.59 15.31
N LYS A 916 32.16 -22.42 13.99
CA LYS A 916 33.11 -21.66 13.17
C LYS A 916 32.93 -20.15 13.25
N PHE A 917 31.71 -19.64 13.17
CA PHE A 917 31.44 -18.20 13.03
C PHE A 917 30.89 -17.53 14.28
N TRP A 918 30.48 -18.33 15.28
CA TRP A 918 29.94 -17.88 16.55
C TRP A 918 30.63 -18.57 17.75
N PRO A 919 31.97 -18.47 17.88
CA PRO A 919 32.67 -19.02 19.06
C PRO A 919 32.19 -18.39 20.38
N ASP A 920 31.64 -17.19 20.31
CA ASP A 920 31.03 -16.39 21.37
C ASP A 920 29.49 -16.52 21.43
N TRP A 921 28.89 -17.57 20.84
CA TRP A 921 27.43 -17.78 20.79
C TRP A 921 26.76 -17.57 22.15
N LYS A 922 27.29 -18.23 23.19
CA LYS A 922 26.76 -18.18 24.56
C LYS A 922 26.83 -16.79 25.19
N GLN A 923 27.87 -16.01 24.87
CA GLN A 923 28.04 -14.65 25.35
C GLN A 923 27.05 -13.67 24.71
N ASN A 924 26.56 -14.01 23.51
CA ASN A 924 25.58 -13.22 22.77
C ASN A 924 24.11 -13.60 23.07
N LEU A 925 23.86 -14.32 24.16
CA LEU A 925 22.50 -14.65 24.63
C LEU A 925 22.02 -13.65 25.69
N ASP A 926 20.70 -13.63 25.98
CA ASP A 926 20.11 -12.86 27.08
C ASP A 926 19.37 -13.78 28.08
N PRO A 927 19.90 -14.00 29.30
CA PRO A 927 21.19 -13.49 29.79
C PRO A 927 22.38 -14.22 29.14
N PRO A 928 23.58 -13.60 29.08
CA PRO A 928 24.79 -14.27 28.62
C PRO A 928 25.08 -15.53 29.45
N GLN A 929 25.43 -16.62 28.78
CA GLN A 929 25.83 -17.87 29.43
C GLN A 929 27.36 -17.98 29.47
N THR A 930 27.93 -18.35 30.60
CA THR A 930 29.37 -18.65 30.71
C THR A 930 29.62 -20.14 30.48
N ASP A 931 30.76 -20.49 29.89
CA ASP A 931 31.23 -21.88 29.86
C ASP A 931 31.71 -22.28 31.26
N THR A 932 30.77 -22.65 32.14
CA THR A 932 31.11 -23.36 33.36
C THR A 932 31.30 -24.85 33.06
N SER A 933 32.41 -25.19 32.42
CA SER A 933 33.01 -26.52 32.59
C SER A 933 34.00 -26.47 33.75
N PHE A 934 33.68 -27.24 34.81
CA PHE A 934 34.60 -27.75 35.83
C PHE A 934 35.49 -26.75 36.60
N LYS A 935 35.00 -26.31 37.77
CA LYS A 935 35.81 -26.43 39.00
C LYS A 935 35.05 -27.31 39.97
N LEU A 936 35.52 -28.55 40.10
CA LEU A 936 35.21 -29.45 41.20
C LEU A 936 35.36 -28.73 42.55
N LYS A 937 34.32 -28.79 43.37
CA LYS A 937 34.42 -29.22 44.77
C LYS A 937 33.22 -30.06 45.12
#